data_AF-A0AA39SYI7-F1
#
_entry.id   AF-A0AA39SYI7-F1
#
_cell.length_a   1.000
_cell.length_b   1.000
_cell.length_c   1.000
_cell.angle_alpha   90.00
_cell.angle_beta   90.00
_cell.angle_gamma   90.00
#
_symmetry.space_group_name_H-M   'P 1'
#
loop_
_entity.id
_entity.type
_entity.pdbx_description
1 polymer ?
#
loop_
_entity_poly.entity_id
_entity_poly.type
_entity_poly.pdbx_seq_one_letter_code
_entity_poly.pdbx_strand_id
1 'polypeptide(L)'
;MEVDYPHEEEEDPFLALVEYARSMLWPVSEEEEEAAGDKYDPYRNGSETGRPGWSWIASRILKTCTAYSSGVTVAILLSDLFQAWNKQHRAGAPKKRPEIVKQLKKNHRRTKLSNTVTIDSIYEKNFLSLNSVLEAVIIDVFVLPGTNIHMLTLGDFWSSNTIDLYLHRRYYDMVDPHSGILKKGREVFLTGCYLRTAREGSGSPRLLPTEYLVILLDEDKDDDAILIGAHLCLDTFTSISLDAANSGVSYALYARIESIALLEIQGTYGSLQGKQITLVDTDGVKLTFLLWGEQVLLANLLSVGSMLALDQPYISSTEEIAIETSYKFCLEYGSATKLYLVPFIQHEEQVCVAFTQNRYQSSRLLGAIDPSQGPKVSQVTLPCDSEGSIDFSNYPFQPFISDLRDKMTGISLYGVVTEILRENNTSEVVFSLKIEDKTGATCAKLRFAESWSLGRLSVGHVVYIAGLTCSKTKQNRLEVLWFEKDDGASLVNLSCMPALLNSSCLHKSSCLIDLSSSTSYMHICRIWLDRINHCYVNTTFSHSLCGRFVNERSGGVFECSFCRCNCNDAELVRTFDLKITLADETAKVLVWCTGQTATELLQISADEFYELPEEEQIIYPSSLENERFMVALVKSCGKSQDFCGLNDNLNLETDAYSWEITRALKYE
;
A
#
# COMPACT_ATOMS: atom_id res chain seq x y z
N MET A 1 33.04 31.98 23.90
CA MET A 1 32.82 30.66 23.28
C MET A 1 31.36 30.36 23.48
N GLU A 2 30.54 30.88 22.59
CA GLU A 2 29.15 30.46 22.45
C GLU A 2 29.18 29.10 21.76
N VAL A 3 28.52 28.14 22.39
CA VAL A 3 28.40 26.78 21.87
C VAL A 3 27.22 26.83 20.91
N ASP A 4 27.51 26.79 19.60
CA ASP A 4 26.53 26.53 18.56
C ASP A 4 25.88 25.17 18.86
N TYR A 5 24.61 25.18 19.22
CA TYR A 5 23.78 23.99 19.12
C TYR A 5 23.47 23.76 17.64
N PRO A 6 23.63 22.53 17.11
CA PRO A 6 23.16 22.22 15.77
C PRO A 6 21.64 22.41 15.75
N HIS A 7 21.16 23.31 14.89
CA HIS A 7 19.75 23.34 14.49
C HIS A 7 19.41 21.99 13.86
N GLU A 8 18.67 21.14 14.57
CA GLU A 8 17.94 20.04 13.94
C GLU A 8 16.96 20.69 12.95
N GLU A 9 17.21 20.54 11.65
CA GLU A 9 16.23 20.92 10.64
C GLU A 9 14.96 20.12 10.93
N GLU A 10 13.84 20.80 11.20
CA GLU A 10 12.53 20.13 11.27
C GLU A 10 12.27 19.46 9.92
N GLU A 11 12.47 18.15 9.86
CA GLU A 11 12.13 17.34 8.70
C GLU A 11 10.61 17.27 8.58
N ASP A 12 10.11 17.59 7.39
CA ASP A 12 8.69 17.50 7.06
C ASP A 12 8.21 16.04 7.25
N PRO A 13 7.20 15.79 8.12
CA PRO A 13 6.71 14.45 8.41
C PRO A 13 6.29 13.65 7.15
N PHE A 14 5.77 14.33 6.14
CA PHE A 14 5.42 13.69 4.87
C PHE A 14 6.66 13.20 4.11
N LEU A 15 7.72 14.01 4.05
CA LEU A 15 8.98 13.62 3.41
C LEU A 15 9.66 12.48 4.17
N ALA A 16 9.66 12.53 5.50
CA ALA A 16 10.17 11.46 6.35
C ALA A 16 9.43 10.13 6.10
N LEU A 17 8.10 10.18 5.93
CA LEU A 17 7.30 8.99 5.59
C LEU A 17 7.63 8.43 4.21
N VAL A 18 7.87 9.27 3.20
CA VAL A 18 8.28 8.82 1.86
C VAL A 18 9.63 8.11 1.91
N GLU A 19 10.59 8.67 2.66
CA GLU A 19 11.90 8.06 2.85
C GLU A 19 11.83 6.74 3.64
N TYR A 20 11.01 6.70 4.69
CA TYR A 20 10.74 5.47 5.43
C TYR A 20 10.09 4.39 4.56
N ALA A 21 9.12 4.76 3.72
CA ALA A 21 8.52 3.82 2.78
C ALA A 21 9.54 3.29 1.77
N ARG A 22 10.44 4.16 1.30
CA ARG A 22 11.52 3.77 0.37
C ARG A 22 12.49 2.77 0.98
N SER A 23 12.84 2.90 2.27
CA SER A 23 13.71 1.94 2.96
C SER A 23 13.01 0.60 3.24
N MET A 24 11.70 0.62 3.52
CA MET A 24 10.92 -0.60 3.77
C MET A 24 10.64 -1.42 2.50
N LEU A 25 10.50 -0.77 1.34
CA LEU A 25 10.30 -1.46 0.05
C LEU A 25 11.58 -2.12 -0.48
N TRP A 26 12.74 -1.64 -0.05
CA TRP A 26 14.04 -2.21 -0.39
C TRP A 26 15.00 -2.09 0.80
N PRO A 27 14.96 -3.05 1.75
CA PRO A 27 15.98 -3.12 2.79
C PRO A 27 17.31 -3.43 2.11
N VAL A 28 18.31 -2.57 2.29
CA VAL A 28 19.69 -2.87 1.89
C VAL A 28 20.11 -4.07 2.75
N SER A 29 20.25 -5.25 2.15
CA SER A 29 20.78 -6.41 2.86
C SER A 29 22.28 -6.22 3.04
N GLU A 30 22.78 -6.49 4.24
CA GLU A 30 24.22 -6.50 4.55
C GLU A 30 25.00 -7.48 3.64
N GLU A 31 24.32 -8.46 3.04
CA GLU A 31 24.87 -9.41 2.05
C GLU A 31 25.23 -8.76 0.69
N GLU A 32 24.61 -7.62 0.33
CA GLU A 32 24.96 -6.90 -0.91
C GLU A 32 26.21 -6.02 -0.77
N GLU A 33 26.62 -5.65 0.45
CA GLU A 33 27.88 -4.93 0.69
C GLU A 33 29.11 -5.83 0.54
N GLU A 34 29.02 -7.11 0.91
CA GLU A 34 30.12 -8.07 0.73
C GLU A 34 30.20 -8.60 -0.72
N ALA A 35 29.07 -8.77 -1.41
CA ALA A 35 29.03 -9.19 -2.80
C ALA A 35 29.41 -8.08 -3.81
N ALA A 36 29.32 -6.81 -3.42
CA ALA A 36 29.79 -5.67 -4.21
C ALA A 36 31.33 -5.59 -4.33
N GLY A 37 32.05 -6.43 -3.57
CA GLY A 37 33.51 -6.48 -3.56
C GLY A 37 34.15 -7.26 -4.72
N ASP A 38 33.43 -8.13 -5.45
CA ASP A 38 34.06 -8.95 -6.49
C ASP A 38 33.17 -9.20 -7.73
N LYS A 39 33.65 -8.67 -8.86
CA LYS A 39 33.24 -8.92 -10.27
C LYS A 39 31.83 -8.45 -10.70
N TYR A 40 31.75 -7.15 -11.00
CA TYR A 40 30.83 -6.66 -12.03
C TYR A 40 31.34 -7.07 -13.43
N ASP A 41 30.59 -7.93 -14.12
CA ASP A 41 30.80 -8.28 -15.54
C ASP A 41 30.01 -7.28 -16.43
N PRO A 42 30.68 -6.43 -17.24
CA PRO A 42 30.05 -5.33 -17.95
C PRO A 42 29.28 -5.75 -19.22
N TYR A 43 29.15 -7.05 -19.50
CA TYR A 43 28.40 -7.53 -20.69
C TYR A 43 27.06 -8.20 -20.39
N ARG A 44 26.55 -8.11 -19.15
CA ARG A 44 25.20 -8.58 -18.83
C ARG A 44 24.18 -7.47 -19.12
N ASN A 45 23.56 -7.55 -20.31
CA ASN A 45 22.46 -6.68 -20.72
C ASN A 45 21.37 -6.56 -19.63
N GLY A 46 21.18 -5.33 -19.13
CA GLY A 46 19.93 -4.73 -18.67
C GLY A 46 18.99 -5.57 -17.80
N SER A 47 19.29 -5.68 -16.51
CA SER A 47 18.23 -5.72 -15.50
C SER A 47 18.25 -4.37 -14.79
N GLU A 48 17.24 -3.55 -15.09
CA GLU A 48 17.00 -2.23 -14.53
C GLU A 48 17.20 -2.22 -13.01
N THR A 49 17.87 -1.18 -12.52
CA THR A 49 18.04 -0.87 -11.10
C THR A 49 16.67 -0.80 -10.42
N GLY A 50 16.28 -1.89 -9.75
CA GLY A 50 14.93 -2.17 -9.25
C GLY A 50 14.54 -1.45 -7.97
N ARG A 51 14.76 -0.13 -7.87
CA ARG A 51 14.32 0.68 -6.74
C ARG A 51 13.13 1.55 -7.12
N PRO A 52 12.08 1.66 -6.28
CA PRO A 52 10.99 2.59 -6.55
C PRO A 52 11.50 4.03 -6.52
N GLY A 53 11.15 4.80 -7.56
CA GLY A 53 11.47 6.23 -7.64
C GLY A 53 10.72 7.02 -6.56
N TRP A 54 11.31 8.13 -6.10
CA TRP A 54 10.71 8.98 -5.07
C TRP A 54 9.35 9.52 -5.52
N SER A 55 9.28 10.01 -6.76
CA SER A 55 8.05 10.51 -7.41
C SER A 55 6.94 9.47 -7.46
N TRP A 56 7.29 8.20 -7.67
CA TRP A 56 6.34 7.09 -7.71
C TRP A 56 5.74 6.83 -6.32
N ILE A 57 6.58 6.78 -5.28
CA ILE A 57 6.14 6.57 -3.89
C ILE A 57 5.25 7.73 -3.44
N ALA A 58 5.69 8.97 -3.61
CA ALA A 58 4.96 10.16 -3.19
C ALA A 58 3.60 10.27 -3.90
N SER A 59 3.56 10.11 -5.22
CA SER A 59 2.31 10.12 -5.99
C SER A 59 1.34 9.03 -5.51
N ARG A 60 1.84 7.84 -5.19
CA ARG A 60 1.00 6.72 -4.75
C ARG A 60 0.45 6.92 -3.35
N ILE A 61 1.26 7.40 -2.40
CA ILE A 61 0.79 7.77 -1.06
C ILE A 61 -0.34 8.81 -1.17
N LEU A 62 -0.14 9.86 -1.96
CA LEU A 62 -1.14 10.92 -2.13
C LEU A 62 -2.42 10.39 -2.79
N LYS A 63 -2.31 9.52 -3.81
CA LYS A 63 -3.48 8.86 -4.41
C LYS A 63 -4.28 8.06 -3.38
N THR A 64 -3.60 7.31 -2.51
CA THR A 64 -4.25 6.55 -1.44
C THR A 64 -4.90 7.49 -0.42
N CYS A 65 -4.26 8.60 -0.05
CA CYS A 65 -4.84 9.61 0.83
C CYS A 65 -6.07 10.31 0.22
N THR A 66 -6.08 10.56 -1.09
CA THR A 66 -7.25 11.11 -1.78
C THR A 66 -8.41 10.13 -1.85
N ALA A 67 -8.14 8.83 -1.96
CA ALA A 67 -9.17 7.79 -1.98
C ALA A 67 -9.75 7.50 -0.58
N TYR A 68 -8.92 7.60 0.47
CA TYR A 68 -9.29 7.33 1.86
C TYR A 68 -9.25 8.62 2.70
N SER A 69 -10.26 9.49 2.51
CA SER A 69 -10.35 10.77 3.21
C SER A 69 -10.54 10.67 4.73
N SER A 70 -11.04 9.53 5.23
CA SER A 70 -11.27 9.25 6.65
C SER A 70 -9.99 9.01 7.47
N GLY A 71 -8.83 9.00 6.81
CA GLY A 71 -7.53 8.75 7.44
C GLY A 71 -6.95 7.39 7.06
N VAL A 72 -5.62 7.34 7.06
CA VAL A 72 -4.81 6.19 6.70
C VAL A 72 -3.72 5.96 7.73
N THR A 73 -3.39 4.69 7.98
CA THR A 73 -2.26 4.33 8.85
C THR A 73 -1.02 4.07 8.00
N VAL A 74 0.17 4.18 8.61
CA VAL A 74 1.45 3.83 7.97
C VAL A 74 1.40 2.42 7.37
N ALA A 75 0.83 1.46 8.12
CA ALA A 75 0.69 0.08 7.68
C ALA A 75 -0.16 -0.08 6.40
N ILE A 76 -1.26 0.67 6.29
CA ILE A 76 -2.11 0.66 5.08
C ILE A 76 -1.34 1.23 3.89
N LEU A 77 -0.65 2.36 4.09
CA LEU A 77 0.15 3.01 3.04
C LEU A 77 1.28 2.11 2.56
N LEU A 78 2.07 1.54 3.47
CA LEU A 78 3.17 0.63 3.14
C LEU A 78 2.69 -0.64 2.45
N SER A 79 1.57 -1.21 2.93
CA SER A 79 0.99 -2.41 2.32
C SER A 79 0.48 -2.13 0.90
N ASP A 80 -0.19 -0.99 0.65
CA ASP A 80 -0.62 -0.63 -0.71
C ASP A 80 0.57 -0.34 -1.63
N LEU A 81 1.59 0.37 -1.14
CA LEU A 81 2.83 0.64 -1.88
C LEU A 81 3.55 -0.65 -2.27
N PHE A 82 3.79 -1.53 -1.31
CA PHE A 82 4.48 -2.80 -1.55
C PHE A 82 3.72 -3.68 -2.54
N GLN A 83 2.39 -3.71 -2.42
CA GLN A 83 1.54 -4.42 -3.36
C GLN A 83 1.55 -3.81 -4.77
N ALA A 84 1.53 -2.48 -4.89
CA ALA A 84 1.60 -1.80 -6.18
C ALA A 84 2.95 -2.03 -6.86
N TRP A 85 4.03 -1.99 -6.09
CA TRP A 85 5.39 -2.24 -6.55
C TRP A 85 5.56 -3.65 -7.12
N ASN A 86 5.12 -4.67 -6.35
CA ASN A 86 5.18 -6.06 -6.79
C ASN A 86 4.35 -6.32 -8.05
N LYS A 87 3.21 -5.64 -8.22
CA LYS A 87 2.42 -5.75 -9.46
C LYS A 87 3.15 -5.17 -10.67
N GLN A 88 3.78 -4.01 -10.52
CA GLN A 88 4.52 -3.38 -11.61
C GLN A 88 5.68 -4.26 -12.08
N HIS A 89 6.44 -4.83 -11.13
CA HIS A 89 7.49 -5.79 -11.46
C HIS A 89 6.99 -7.07 -12.12
N ARG A 90 5.81 -7.56 -11.73
CA ARG A 90 5.18 -8.73 -12.38
C ARG A 90 4.67 -8.43 -13.80
N ALA A 91 4.26 -7.20 -14.09
CA ALA A 91 3.76 -6.81 -15.40
C ALA A 91 4.90 -6.61 -16.43
N GLY A 92 6.08 -6.16 -15.99
CA GLY A 92 7.25 -5.94 -16.84
C GLY A 92 8.18 -7.16 -16.97
N ALA A 93 8.19 -8.07 -16.00
CA ALA A 93 8.97 -9.30 -16.10
C ALA A 93 8.41 -10.20 -17.22
N PRO A 94 9.25 -10.75 -18.11
CA PRO A 94 8.77 -11.75 -19.06
C PRO A 94 8.12 -12.88 -18.27
N LYS A 95 6.97 -13.40 -18.75
CA LYS A 95 6.25 -14.58 -18.22
C LYS A 95 7.08 -15.87 -18.31
N LYS A 96 8.36 -15.82 -17.92
CA LYS A 96 9.24 -16.94 -17.78
C LYS A 96 8.76 -17.68 -16.54
N ARG A 97 8.28 -18.91 -16.75
CA ARG A 97 8.01 -19.87 -15.68
C ARG A 97 9.14 -19.79 -14.63
N PRO A 98 8.80 -19.68 -13.34
CA PRO A 98 9.79 -19.59 -12.28
C PRO A 98 10.82 -20.72 -12.40
N GLU A 99 12.11 -20.39 -12.33
CA GLU A 99 13.20 -21.37 -12.53
C GLU A 99 13.12 -22.53 -11.53
N ILE A 100 12.67 -22.25 -10.32
CA ILE A 100 12.42 -23.23 -9.24
C ILE A 100 11.38 -24.26 -9.68
N VAL A 101 10.28 -23.82 -10.29
CA VAL A 101 9.23 -24.73 -10.80
C VAL A 101 9.76 -25.59 -11.95
N LYS A 102 10.66 -25.06 -12.79
CA LYS A 102 11.31 -25.85 -13.86
C LYS A 102 12.27 -26.90 -13.31
N GLN A 103 13.00 -26.60 -12.23
CA GLN A 103 13.90 -27.55 -11.59
C GLN A 103 13.11 -28.67 -10.91
N LEU A 104 12.06 -28.32 -10.15
CA LEU A 104 11.20 -29.28 -9.47
C LEU A 104 10.43 -30.18 -10.45
N LYS A 105 10.03 -29.67 -11.63
CA LYS A 105 9.40 -30.48 -12.68
C LYS A 105 10.22 -31.69 -13.12
N LYS A 106 11.55 -31.62 -13.10
CA LYS A 106 12.39 -32.76 -13.50
C LYS A 106 12.26 -33.95 -12.55
N ASN A 107 11.86 -33.68 -11.31
CA ASN A 107 11.66 -34.68 -10.26
C ASN A 107 10.18 -34.95 -9.98
N HIS A 108 9.27 -34.24 -10.66
CA HIS A 108 7.83 -34.37 -10.44
C HIS A 108 7.32 -35.64 -11.13
N ARG A 109 7.15 -36.70 -10.35
CA ARG A 109 6.73 -38.04 -10.80
C ARG A 109 5.24 -38.33 -10.57
N ARG A 110 4.43 -37.34 -10.20
CA ARG A 110 3.06 -37.54 -9.72
C ARG A 110 1.99 -37.26 -10.78
N THR A 111 0.91 -38.03 -10.70
CA THR A 111 -0.32 -37.82 -11.46
C THR A 111 -1.18 -36.76 -10.76
N LYS A 112 -1.75 -35.83 -11.56
CA LYS A 112 -2.59 -34.73 -11.09
C LYS A 112 -3.80 -35.24 -10.27
N LEU A 113 -4.10 -34.62 -9.12
CA LEU A 113 -5.26 -34.96 -8.31
C LEU A 113 -6.59 -34.65 -9.03
N SER A 114 -7.66 -35.29 -8.56
CA SER A 114 -9.01 -35.00 -9.07
C SER A 114 -9.42 -33.58 -8.67
N ASN A 115 -10.13 -32.88 -9.57
CA ASN A 115 -10.53 -31.48 -9.40
C ASN A 115 -9.37 -30.47 -9.24
N THR A 116 -8.15 -30.80 -9.66
CA THR A 116 -7.04 -29.84 -9.62
C THR A 116 -7.20 -28.72 -10.66
N VAL A 117 -7.26 -27.48 -10.17
CA VAL A 117 -7.36 -26.26 -10.98
C VAL A 117 -5.97 -25.64 -11.13
N THR A 118 -5.67 -25.14 -12.33
CA THR A 118 -4.41 -24.43 -12.60
C THR A 118 -4.57 -22.94 -12.32
N ILE A 119 -3.47 -22.27 -11.95
CA ILE A 119 -3.48 -20.82 -11.70
C ILE A 119 -3.95 -20.07 -12.95
N ASP A 120 -3.53 -20.47 -14.15
CA ASP A 120 -4.00 -19.86 -15.41
C ASP A 120 -5.53 -19.94 -15.56
N SER A 121 -6.16 -21.07 -15.19
CA SER A 121 -7.62 -21.21 -15.25
C SER A 121 -8.34 -20.30 -14.24
N ILE A 122 -7.72 -19.93 -13.12
CA ILE A 122 -8.29 -19.00 -12.14
C ILE A 122 -8.31 -17.59 -12.74
N TYR A 123 -7.22 -17.18 -13.38
CA TYR A 123 -7.13 -15.88 -14.05
C TYR A 123 -8.09 -15.79 -15.26
N GLU A 124 -8.23 -16.85 -16.04
CA GLU A 124 -9.15 -16.89 -17.19
C GLU A 124 -10.62 -16.83 -16.77
N LYS A 125 -11.00 -17.58 -15.72
CA LYS A 125 -12.41 -17.70 -15.30
C LYS A 125 -12.82 -16.67 -14.26
N ASN A 126 -11.87 -15.98 -13.62
CA ASN A 126 -12.09 -15.10 -12.47
C ASN A 126 -12.95 -15.74 -11.37
N PHE A 127 -12.85 -17.05 -11.20
CA PHE A 127 -13.66 -17.83 -10.28
C PHE A 127 -12.87 -19.05 -9.80
N LEU A 128 -13.01 -19.35 -8.51
CA LEU A 128 -12.46 -20.53 -7.87
C LEU A 128 -13.57 -21.19 -7.05
N SER A 129 -13.87 -22.47 -7.32
CA SER A 129 -14.81 -23.25 -6.52
C SER A 129 -14.14 -23.72 -5.23
N LEU A 130 -14.85 -23.73 -4.11
CA LEU A 130 -14.35 -24.20 -2.81
C LEU A 130 -13.91 -25.67 -2.82
N ASN A 131 -14.48 -26.48 -3.73
CA ASN A 131 -14.13 -27.89 -3.90
C ASN A 131 -12.88 -28.10 -4.77
N SER A 132 -12.32 -27.03 -5.33
CA SER A 132 -11.16 -27.10 -6.21
C SER A 132 -9.89 -27.39 -5.40
N VAL A 133 -9.03 -28.24 -5.96
CA VAL A 133 -7.71 -28.50 -5.40
C VAL A 133 -6.68 -27.63 -6.11
N LEU A 134 -5.84 -26.92 -5.36
CA LEU A 134 -4.71 -26.18 -5.91
C LEU A 134 -3.42 -26.86 -5.45
N GLU A 135 -2.73 -27.46 -6.42
CA GLU A 135 -1.39 -28.01 -6.23
C GLU A 135 -0.36 -26.92 -6.52
N ALA A 136 0.25 -26.39 -5.46
CA ALA A 136 1.10 -25.21 -5.55
C ALA A 136 2.50 -25.44 -4.97
N VAL A 137 3.43 -24.61 -5.42
CA VAL A 137 4.80 -24.49 -4.93
C VAL A 137 4.98 -23.08 -4.38
N ILE A 138 5.54 -22.98 -3.19
CA ILE A 138 5.88 -21.69 -2.59
C ILE A 138 7.08 -21.11 -3.35
N ILE A 139 6.86 -20.01 -4.08
CA ILE A 139 7.92 -19.31 -4.81
C ILE A 139 8.61 -18.31 -3.90
N ASP A 140 7.83 -17.64 -3.06
CA ASP A 140 8.34 -16.62 -2.17
C ASP A 140 7.46 -16.47 -0.93
N VAL A 141 8.08 -16.03 0.15
CA VAL A 141 7.41 -15.79 1.43
C VAL A 141 7.87 -14.47 1.99
N PHE A 142 6.91 -13.59 2.29
CA PHE A 142 7.23 -12.29 2.84
C PHE A 142 6.14 -11.80 3.79
N VAL A 143 6.55 -10.93 4.70
CA VAL A 143 5.64 -10.21 5.61
C VAL A 143 5.26 -8.89 4.96
N LEU A 144 3.98 -8.56 4.95
CA LEU A 144 3.52 -7.26 4.44
C LEU A 144 4.10 -6.14 5.33
N PRO A 145 4.86 -5.19 4.76
CA PRO A 145 5.53 -4.15 5.53
C PRO A 145 4.57 -3.36 6.43
N GLY A 146 4.97 -3.13 7.69
CA GLY A 146 4.15 -2.45 8.68
C GLY A 146 3.01 -3.30 9.27
N THR A 147 2.94 -4.60 8.94
CA THR A 147 1.97 -5.54 9.51
C THR A 147 2.65 -6.84 9.94
N ASN A 148 1.91 -7.69 10.67
CA ASN A 148 2.33 -9.06 10.96
C ASN A 148 1.65 -10.09 10.03
N ILE A 149 1.24 -9.66 8.83
CA ILE A 149 0.52 -10.52 7.89
C ILE A 149 1.51 -11.18 6.95
N HIS A 150 1.60 -12.51 7.03
CA HIS A 150 2.41 -13.32 6.12
C HIS A 150 1.66 -13.54 4.81
N MET A 151 2.35 -13.39 3.69
CA MET A 151 1.81 -13.66 2.36
C MET A 151 2.74 -14.65 1.62
N LEU A 152 2.12 -15.63 0.96
CA LEU A 152 2.82 -16.63 0.14
C LEU A 152 2.56 -16.32 -1.33
N THR A 153 3.62 -16.23 -2.13
CA THR A 153 3.49 -16.25 -3.59
C THR A 153 3.55 -17.69 -4.06
N LEU A 154 2.45 -18.16 -4.63
CA LEU A 154 2.26 -19.53 -5.09
C LEU A 154 2.42 -19.61 -6.60
N GLY A 155 3.16 -20.61 -7.06
CA GLY A 155 3.14 -21.08 -8.45
C GLY A 155 2.55 -22.48 -8.53
N ASP A 156 2.18 -22.93 -9.71
CA ASP A 156 1.89 -24.35 -9.96
C ASP A 156 2.87 -24.88 -11.01
N PHE A 157 2.86 -26.20 -11.23
CA PHE A 157 3.70 -26.78 -12.27
C PHE A 157 3.18 -26.42 -13.67
N TRP A 158 1.89 -26.26 -13.88
CA TRP A 158 1.34 -26.19 -15.24
C TRP A 158 1.32 -24.78 -15.84
N SER A 159 1.16 -23.77 -15.00
CA SER A 159 0.97 -22.37 -15.38
C SER A 159 2.28 -21.60 -15.50
N SER A 160 2.21 -20.44 -16.14
CA SER A 160 3.26 -19.42 -16.10
C SER A 160 2.99 -18.31 -15.09
N ASN A 161 1.75 -18.19 -14.62
CA ASN A 161 1.34 -17.17 -13.67
C ASN A 161 1.52 -17.64 -12.21
N THR A 162 1.61 -16.67 -11.33
CA THR A 162 1.64 -16.88 -9.87
C THR A 162 0.42 -16.23 -9.24
N ILE A 163 0.03 -16.70 -8.06
CA ILE A 163 -1.07 -16.12 -7.27
C ILE A 163 -0.61 -15.91 -5.84
N ASP A 164 -1.05 -14.82 -5.21
CA ASP A 164 -0.74 -14.55 -3.82
C ASP A 164 -1.82 -15.10 -2.90
N LEU A 165 -1.40 -15.71 -1.79
CA LEU A 165 -2.24 -16.23 -0.72
C LEU A 165 -1.90 -15.49 0.58
N TYR A 166 -2.91 -14.88 1.21
CA TYR A 166 -2.78 -14.44 2.59
C TYR A 166 -2.72 -15.66 3.51
N LEU A 167 -1.66 -15.81 4.30
CA LEU A 167 -1.51 -16.98 5.15
C LEU A 167 -2.45 -16.88 6.36
N HIS A 168 -3.05 -18.01 6.74
CA HIS A 168 -3.85 -18.07 7.96
C HIS A 168 -2.95 -18.04 9.20
N ARG A 169 -3.39 -17.36 10.27
CA ARG A 169 -2.59 -17.11 11.49
C ARG A 169 -2.06 -18.39 12.14
N ARG A 170 -2.78 -19.51 11.99
CA ARG A 170 -2.38 -20.85 12.47
C ARG A 170 -1.03 -21.33 11.92
N TYR A 171 -0.60 -20.84 10.76
CA TYR A 171 0.62 -21.28 10.10
C TYR A 171 1.78 -20.30 10.25
N TYR A 172 1.62 -19.20 11.01
CA TYR A 172 2.67 -18.17 11.13
C TYR A 172 3.95 -18.72 11.75
N ASP A 173 3.84 -19.60 12.74
CA ASP A 173 4.98 -20.22 13.41
C ASP A 173 5.81 -21.11 12.46
N MET A 174 5.25 -21.47 11.29
CA MET A 174 5.88 -22.36 10.31
C MET A 174 6.65 -21.62 9.20
N VAL A 175 6.62 -20.28 9.21
CA VAL A 175 7.18 -19.42 8.16
C VAL A 175 8.56 -18.85 8.54
N ASP A 176 9.11 -19.26 9.68
CA ASP A 176 10.40 -18.75 10.16
C ASP A 176 11.50 -18.82 9.07
N PRO A 177 12.19 -17.70 8.75
CA PRO A 177 13.18 -17.65 7.68
C PRO A 177 14.34 -18.63 7.82
N HIS A 178 14.66 -19.05 9.05
CA HIS A 178 15.81 -19.91 9.35
C HIS A 178 15.43 -21.38 9.56
N SER A 179 14.24 -21.67 10.09
CA SER A 179 13.83 -23.03 10.48
C SER A 179 12.40 -23.42 10.10
N GLY A 180 11.67 -22.54 9.41
CA GLY A 180 10.28 -22.74 9.02
C GLY A 180 10.10 -23.84 7.97
N ILE A 181 9.06 -24.66 8.14
CA ILE A 181 8.71 -25.74 7.21
C ILE A 181 8.16 -25.17 5.89
N LEU A 182 7.46 -24.02 5.95
CA LEU A 182 6.90 -23.32 4.78
C LEU A 182 7.96 -22.41 4.13
N LYS A 183 9.01 -23.04 3.60
CA LYS A 183 10.11 -22.36 2.90
C LYS A 183 9.92 -22.32 1.38
N LYS A 184 10.68 -21.44 0.72
CA LYS A 184 10.76 -21.34 -0.74
C LYS A 184 11.10 -22.70 -1.37
N GLY A 185 10.33 -23.09 -2.38
CA GLY A 185 10.43 -24.39 -3.07
C GLY A 185 9.63 -25.52 -2.44
N ARG A 186 8.97 -25.30 -1.29
CA ARG A 186 8.08 -26.30 -0.66
C ARG A 186 6.79 -26.47 -1.47
N GLU A 187 6.37 -27.70 -1.67
CA GLU A 187 5.09 -28.02 -2.30
C GLU A 187 3.97 -28.06 -1.26
N VAL A 188 2.81 -27.52 -1.62
CA VAL A 188 1.64 -27.43 -0.75
C VAL A 188 0.36 -27.72 -1.54
N PHE A 189 -0.60 -28.35 -0.88
CA PHE A 189 -1.95 -28.57 -1.39
C PHE A 189 -2.95 -27.69 -0.64
N LEU A 190 -3.79 -27.00 -1.39
CA LEU A 190 -4.74 -26.01 -0.90
C LEU A 190 -6.15 -26.34 -1.38
N THR A 191 -7.14 -26.14 -0.51
CA THR A 191 -8.57 -26.24 -0.85
C THR A 191 -9.37 -25.19 -0.07
N GLY A 192 -10.66 -25.02 -0.40
CA GLY A 192 -11.55 -24.07 0.28
C GLY A 192 -11.11 -22.60 0.19
N CYS A 193 -10.28 -22.24 -0.80
CA CYS A 193 -9.77 -20.89 -0.94
C CYS A 193 -10.83 -19.96 -1.55
N TYR A 194 -11.04 -18.80 -0.93
CA TYR A 194 -11.86 -17.75 -1.51
C TYR A 194 -11.02 -16.85 -2.42
N LEU A 195 -11.52 -16.60 -3.63
CA LEU A 195 -10.88 -15.70 -4.58
C LEU A 195 -11.38 -14.27 -4.39
N ARG A 196 -10.49 -13.38 -3.97
CA ARG A 196 -10.73 -11.94 -4.04
C ARG A 196 -10.48 -11.48 -5.48
N THR A 197 -11.56 -11.22 -6.21
CA THR A 197 -11.51 -10.61 -7.54
C THR A 197 -11.30 -9.11 -7.43
N ALA A 198 -10.58 -8.53 -8.38
CA ALA A 198 -10.40 -7.09 -8.44
C ALA A 198 -11.67 -6.45 -9.04
N ARG A 199 -12.56 -5.94 -8.19
CA ARG A 199 -13.62 -5.03 -8.66
C ARG A 199 -13.11 -3.59 -8.60
N GLU A 200 -13.21 -2.88 -9.73
CA GLU A 200 -13.01 -1.43 -9.91
C GLU A 200 -11.63 -0.86 -9.50
N GLY A 201 -10.57 -1.66 -9.63
CA GLY A 201 -9.19 -1.18 -9.47
C GLY A 201 -8.17 -2.15 -10.07
N SER A 202 -6.93 -1.71 -10.25
CA SER A 202 -5.78 -2.47 -10.80
C SER A 202 -5.28 -3.60 -9.86
N GLY A 203 -6.19 -4.41 -9.33
CA GLY A 203 -5.92 -5.59 -8.52
C GLY A 203 -5.59 -6.82 -9.35
N SER A 204 -4.56 -7.59 -8.95
CA SER A 204 -4.45 -8.98 -9.36
C SER A 204 -5.38 -9.82 -8.48
N PRO A 205 -5.99 -10.92 -8.97
CA PRO A 205 -6.73 -11.85 -8.14
C PRO A 205 -5.82 -12.42 -7.05
N ARG A 206 -6.37 -12.59 -5.84
CA ARG A 206 -5.65 -13.13 -4.68
C ARG A 206 -6.51 -14.12 -3.92
N LEU A 207 -5.86 -15.05 -3.25
CA LEU A 207 -6.50 -16.02 -2.37
C LEU A 207 -6.55 -15.46 -0.95
N LEU A 208 -7.73 -15.52 -0.35
CA LEU A 208 -7.93 -15.22 1.07
C LEU A 208 -7.40 -16.38 1.93
N PRO A 209 -7.13 -16.15 3.23
CA PRO A 209 -6.65 -17.18 4.13
C PRO A 209 -7.55 -18.41 4.16
N THR A 210 -6.94 -19.59 4.11
CA THR A 210 -7.61 -20.88 4.27
C THR A 210 -6.97 -21.65 5.41
N GLU A 211 -7.78 -22.39 6.16
CA GLU A 211 -7.33 -23.36 7.16
C GLU A 211 -7.08 -24.75 6.57
N TYR A 212 -7.34 -24.93 5.27
CA TYR A 212 -7.26 -26.22 4.60
C TYR A 212 -6.00 -26.29 3.72
N LEU A 213 -4.85 -26.33 4.40
CA LEU A 213 -3.51 -26.44 3.82
C LEU A 213 -2.88 -27.78 4.24
N VAL A 214 -2.36 -28.53 3.27
CA VAL A 214 -1.57 -29.76 3.50
C VAL A 214 -0.16 -29.55 2.96
N ILE A 215 0.84 -29.85 3.77
CA ILE A 215 2.26 -29.66 3.41
C ILE A 215 2.82 -30.98 2.88
N LEU A 216 3.46 -30.94 1.72
CA LEU A 216 4.08 -32.12 1.15
C LEU A 216 5.51 -32.31 1.66
N LEU A 217 5.77 -33.53 2.11
CA LEU A 217 7.09 -34.00 2.52
C LEU A 217 7.61 -35.03 1.51
N ASP A 218 8.93 -35.05 1.35
CA ASP A 218 9.64 -35.92 0.41
C ASP A 218 10.66 -36.77 1.17
N GLU A 219 10.39 -38.08 1.33
CA GLU A 219 11.27 -39.00 2.07
C GLU A 219 12.69 -39.09 1.47
N ASP A 220 12.85 -38.76 0.18
CA ASP A 220 14.15 -38.74 -0.49
C ASP A 220 15.02 -37.53 -0.07
N LYS A 221 14.47 -36.55 0.66
CA LYS A 221 15.21 -35.39 1.16
C LYS A 221 15.58 -35.55 2.62
N ASP A 222 16.86 -35.44 2.92
CA ASP A 222 17.42 -35.59 4.28
C ASP A 222 16.69 -34.72 5.33
N ASP A 223 16.41 -33.45 5.03
CA ASP A 223 15.66 -32.53 5.91
C ASP A 223 14.28 -33.09 6.31
N ASP A 224 13.55 -33.62 5.34
CA ASP A 224 12.17 -34.10 5.52
C ASP A 224 12.17 -35.48 6.19
N ALA A 225 13.14 -36.34 5.86
CA ALA A 225 13.34 -37.63 6.54
C ALA A 225 13.68 -37.44 8.03
N ILE A 226 14.50 -36.43 8.36
CA ILE A 226 14.78 -36.04 9.75
C ILE A 226 13.52 -35.52 10.44
N LEU A 227 12.73 -34.66 9.77
CA LEU A 227 11.47 -34.16 10.34
C LEU A 227 10.49 -35.29 10.63
N ILE A 228 10.34 -36.24 9.70
CA ILE A 228 9.48 -37.41 9.85
C ILE A 228 9.95 -38.25 11.05
N GLY A 229 11.24 -38.62 11.07
CA GLY A 229 11.79 -39.49 12.11
C GLY A 229 11.88 -38.86 13.49
N ALA A 230 12.20 -37.57 13.60
CA ALA A 230 12.45 -36.91 14.87
C ALA A 230 11.20 -36.24 15.47
N HIS A 231 10.21 -35.85 14.66
CA HIS A 231 9.09 -35.05 15.12
C HIS A 231 7.72 -35.69 14.86
N LEU A 232 7.54 -36.41 13.74
CA LEU A 232 6.23 -36.92 13.34
C LEU A 232 5.99 -38.40 13.67
N CYS A 233 7.05 -39.17 13.91
CA CYS A 233 7.00 -40.59 14.32
C CYS A 233 7.24 -40.80 15.83
N LEU A 234 6.96 -39.79 16.67
CA LEU A 234 7.21 -39.88 18.11
C LEU A 234 6.21 -40.80 18.83
N ASP A 235 4.96 -40.82 18.37
CA ASP A 235 3.87 -41.55 19.01
C ASP A 235 3.26 -42.59 18.08
N THR A 236 2.88 -43.75 18.63
CA THR A 236 2.11 -44.78 17.92
C THR A 236 0.67 -44.80 18.40
N PHE A 237 -0.23 -45.42 17.64
CA PHE A 237 -1.65 -45.50 18.01
C PHE A 237 -1.90 -46.21 19.34
N THR A 238 -0.94 -47.00 19.81
CA THR A 238 -1.01 -47.70 21.11
C THR A 238 -0.57 -46.85 22.29
N SER A 239 0.18 -45.76 22.08
CA SER A 239 0.60 -44.84 23.14
C SER A 239 -0.47 -43.80 23.50
N ILE A 240 -1.53 -43.69 22.68
CA ILE A 240 -2.58 -42.69 22.87
C ILE A 240 -3.45 -43.05 24.08
N SER A 241 -3.54 -42.08 24.99
CA SER A 241 -4.38 -42.12 26.19
C SER A 241 -5.35 -40.94 26.17
N LEU A 242 -6.66 -41.22 26.33
CA LEU A 242 -7.72 -40.21 26.35
C LEU A 242 -7.60 -39.26 27.55
N ASP A 243 -7.20 -39.78 28.72
CA ASP A 243 -6.99 -38.98 29.93
C ASP A 243 -5.77 -38.05 29.77
N ALA A 244 -4.72 -38.53 29.10
CA ALA A 244 -3.53 -37.71 28.79
C ALA A 244 -3.85 -36.64 27.73
N ALA A 245 -4.65 -36.96 26.71
CA ALA A 245 -5.12 -35.98 25.73
C ALA A 245 -5.93 -34.86 26.40
N ASN A 246 -6.86 -35.21 27.28
CA ASN A 246 -7.70 -34.25 28.01
C ASN A 246 -6.92 -33.37 29.00
N SER A 247 -5.72 -33.81 29.42
CA SER A 247 -4.81 -33.03 30.26
C SER A 247 -3.81 -32.17 29.47
N GLY A 248 -3.91 -32.15 28.13
CA GLY A 248 -3.17 -31.25 27.24
C GLY A 248 -1.93 -31.85 26.58
N VAL A 249 -1.74 -33.17 26.62
CA VAL A 249 -0.65 -33.83 25.90
C VAL A 249 -0.91 -33.78 24.39
N SER A 250 0.09 -33.31 23.65
CA SER A 250 0.08 -33.26 22.19
C SER A 250 0.69 -34.55 21.62
N TYR A 251 0.05 -35.12 20.59
CA TYR A 251 0.54 -36.30 19.89
C TYR A 251 0.96 -35.95 18.45
N ALA A 252 2.00 -36.60 17.97
CA ALA A 252 2.43 -36.54 16.57
C ALA A 252 2.44 -37.95 15.98
N LEU A 253 1.56 -38.20 15.00
CA LEU A 253 1.26 -39.53 14.48
C LEU A 253 1.63 -39.61 12.99
N TYR A 254 2.14 -40.76 12.55
CA TYR A 254 2.46 -41.02 11.15
C TYR A 254 1.83 -42.33 10.68
N ALA A 255 0.87 -42.27 9.75
CA ALA A 255 0.09 -43.44 9.37
C ALA A 255 -0.29 -43.48 7.89
N ARG A 256 -0.47 -44.68 7.35
CA ARG A 256 -0.90 -44.91 5.96
C ARG A 256 -2.41 -44.82 5.81
N ILE A 257 -2.88 -44.13 4.76
CA ILE A 257 -4.30 -44.06 4.43
C ILE A 257 -4.73 -45.38 3.75
N GLU A 258 -5.62 -46.13 4.38
CA GLU A 258 -6.17 -47.39 3.82
C GLU A 258 -7.46 -47.17 3.03
N SER A 259 -8.38 -46.35 3.54
CA SER A 259 -9.64 -46.06 2.87
C SER A 259 -10.20 -44.69 3.26
N ILE A 260 -10.95 -44.09 2.35
CA ILE A 260 -11.69 -42.84 2.55
C ILE A 260 -13.15 -43.15 2.26
N ALA A 261 -13.99 -43.13 3.29
CA ALA A 261 -15.42 -43.42 3.22
C ALA A 261 -16.24 -42.16 3.52
N LEU A 262 -17.42 -42.05 2.91
CA LEU A 262 -18.38 -41.00 3.21
C LEU A 262 -19.18 -41.41 4.45
N LEU A 263 -19.33 -40.49 5.41
CA LEU A 263 -20.06 -40.71 6.64
C LEU A 263 -21.24 -39.73 6.69
N GLU A 264 -22.47 -40.22 6.58
CA GLU A 264 -23.66 -39.40 6.76
C GLU A 264 -24.28 -39.71 8.12
N ILE A 265 -24.26 -38.72 9.02
CA ILE A 265 -24.96 -38.83 10.30
C ILE A 265 -26.30 -38.12 10.18
N GLN A 266 -27.38 -38.89 10.33
CA GLN A 266 -28.74 -38.38 10.36
C GLN A 266 -29.06 -37.86 11.77
N GLY A 267 -28.82 -36.58 12.00
CA GLY A 267 -29.16 -35.90 13.25
C GLY A 267 -30.59 -35.34 13.26
N THR A 268 -31.14 -35.07 14.45
CA THR A 268 -32.48 -34.49 14.67
C THR A 268 -32.66 -33.08 14.11
N TYR A 269 -31.56 -32.38 13.77
CA TYR A 269 -31.54 -31.00 13.25
C TYR A 269 -30.88 -30.85 11.87
N GLY A 270 -30.61 -31.96 11.15
CA GLY A 270 -30.04 -31.94 9.80
C GLY A 270 -29.11 -33.13 9.52
N SER A 271 -28.88 -33.44 8.24
CA SER A 271 -27.85 -34.41 7.82
C SER A 271 -26.47 -33.77 7.89
N LEU A 272 -25.64 -34.20 8.84
CA LEU A 272 -24.22 -33.82 8.89
C LEU A 272 -23.45 -34.72 7.92
N GLN A 273 -22.92 -34.13 6.85
CA GLN A 273 -21.98 -34.81 5.97
C GLN A 273 -20.59 -34.80 6.62
N GLY A 274 -20.01 -35.98 6.76
CA GLY A 274 -18.65 -36.21 7.21
C GLY A 274 -17.91 -37.13 6.25
N LYS A 275 -16.60 -37.22 6.44
CA LYS A 275 -15.77 -38.26 5.82
C LYS A 275 -14.97 -38.96 6.89
N GLN A 276 -14.93 -40.29 6.78
CA GLN A 276 -14.16 -41.16 7.64
C GLN A 276 -12.95 -41.66 6.85
N ILE A 277 -11.76 -41.44 7.41
CA ILE A 277 -10.49 -41.86 6.83
C ILE A 277 -9.91 -42.93 7.75
N THR A 278 -9.71 -44.14 7.24
CA THR A 278 -9.07 -45.23 7.99
C THR A 278 -7.57 -45.13 7.83
N LEU A 279 -6.86 -44.93 8.95
CA LEU A 279 -5.41 -44.82 9.02
C LEU A 279 -4.82 -46.10 9.62
N VAL A 280 -3.66 -46.51 9.13
CA VAL A 280 -2.91 -47.69 9.62
C VAL A 280 -1.51 -47.25 9.99
N ASP A 281 -1.16 -47.40 11.26
CA ASP A 281 0.16 -47.06 11.80
C ASP A 281 1.25 -48.07 11.40
N THR A 282 2.52 -47.78 11.71
CA THR A 282 3.67 -48.67 11.49
C THR A 282 3.51 -50.01 12.21
N ASP A 283 2.81 -50.03 13.34
CA ASP A 283 2.51 -51.24 14.12
C ASP A 283 1.32 -52.04 13.55
N GLY A 284 0.71 -51.58 12.45
CA GLY A 284 -0.44 -52.23 11.82
C GLY A 284 -1.77 -52.00 12.54
N VAL A 285 -1.79 -51.17 13.58
CA VAL A 285 -3.02 -50.76 14.29
C VAL A 285 -3.79 -49.77 13.44
N LYS A 286 -5.13 -49.92 13.42
CA LYS A 286 -6.01 -49.04 12.64
C LYS A 286 -6.71 -48.03 13.55
N LEU A 287 -6.80 -46.79 13.11
CA LEU A 287 -7.62 -45.75 13.75
C LEU A 287 -8.42 -44.98 12.70
N THR A 288 -9.51 -44.37 13.13
CA THR A 288 -10.38 -43.55 12.28
C THR A 288 -10.08 -42.08 12.50
N PHE A 289 -9.89 -41.36 11.39
CA PHE A 289 -9.77 -39.90 11.34
C PHE A 289 -11.01 -39.31 10.68
N LEU A 290 -11.71 -38.43 11.39
CA LEU A 290 -13.01 -37.89 11.00
C LEU A 290 -12.88 -36.41 10.58
N LEU A 291 -13.54 -36.08 9.47
CA LEU A 291 -13.67 -34.74 8.93
C LEU A 291 -15.15 -34.36 8.88
N TRP A 292 -15.50 -33.20 9.43
CA TRP A 292 -16.88 -32.74 9.57
C TRP A 292 -17.18 -31.48 8.76
N GLY A 293 -18.39 -31.37 8.18
CA GLY A 293 -18.87 -30.15 7.54
C GLY A 293 -17.95 -29.65 6.42
N GLU A 294 -17.45 -28.42 6.53
CA GLU A 294 -16.54 -27.81 5.55
C GLU A 294 -15.15 -28.49 5.51
N GLN A 295 -14.76 -29.20 6.56
CA GLN A 295 -13.49 -29.94 6.61
C GLN A 295 -13.46 -31.13 5.63
N VAL A 296 -14.62 -31.60 5.17
CA VAL A 296 -14.76 -32.68 4.17
C VAL A 296 -13.98 -32.37 2.88
N LEU A 297 -13.72 -31.09 2.60
CA LEU A 297 -12.91 -30.62 1.48
C LEU A 297 -11.44 -31.10 1.56
N LEU A 298 -10.89 -31.28 2.77
CA LEU A 298 -9.53 -31.77 2.98
C LEU A 298 -9.32 -33.17 2.39
N ALA A 299 -10.36 -34.01 2.39
CA ALA A 299 -10.26 -35.34 1.81
C ALA A 299 -10.02 -35.33 0.29
N ASN A 300 -10.27 -34.21 -0.41
CA ASN A 300 -9.93 -34.09 -1.83
C ASN A 300 -8.41 -33.95 -2.05
N LEU A 301 -7.65 -33.58 -1.00
CA LEU A 301 -6.19 -33.49 -1.03
C LEU A 301 -5.50 -34.82 -0.72
N LEU A 302 -6.24 -35.81 -0.23
CA LEU A 302 -5.73 -37.07 0.26
C LEU A 302 -5.93 -38.19 -0.78
N SER A 303 -4.96 -39.09 -0.86
CA SER A 303 -5.01 -40.27 -1.72
C SER A 303 -4.77 -41.54 -0.92
N VAL A 304 -5.52 -42.59 -1.25
CA VAL A 304 -5.36 -43.91 -0.63
C VAL A 304 -3.97 -44.47 -0.94
N GLY A 305 -3.30 -45.00 0.08
CA GLY A 305 -1.93 -45.51 0.00
C GLY A 305 -0.85 -44.51 0.42
N SER A 306 -1.14 -43.21 0.43
CA SER A 306 -0.21 -42.18 0.91
C SER A 306 -0.04 -42.22 2.43
N MET A 307 1.12 -41.77 2.91
CA MET A 307 1.39 -41.63 4.34
C MET A 307 0.98 -40.23 4.79
N LEU A 308 0.18 -40.17 5.85
CA LEU A 308 -0.34 -38.96 6.45
C LEU A 308 0.29 -38.78 7.83
N ALA A 309 0.95 -37.64 8.04
CA ALA A 309 1.40 -37.21 9.35
C ALA A 309 0.40 -36.22 9.94
N LEU A 310 -0.02 -36.48 11.17
CA LEU A 310 -0.95 -35.68 11.96
C LEU A 310 -0.19 -35.11 13.15
N ASP A 311 -0.01 -33.80 13.20
CA ASP A 311 0.56 -33.10 14.35
C ASP A 311 -0.59 -32.44 15.14
N GLN A 312 -0.74 -32.77 16.43
CA GLN A 312 -1.81 -32.30 17.32
C GLN A 312 -3.25 -32.57 16.81
N PRO A 313 -3.62 -33.84 16.51
CA PRO A 313 -5.01 -34.19 16.23
C PRO A 313 -5.89 -34.02 17.48
N TYR A 314 -7.17 -33.68 17.29
CA TYR A 314 -8.13 -33.73 18.38
C TYR A 314 -8.56 -35.19 18.62
N ILE A 315 -8.57 -35.65 19.87
CA ILE A 315 -8.91 -37.04 20.22
C ILE A 315 -10.29 -37.03 20.85
N SER A 316 -11.26 -37.67 20.20
CA SER A 316 -12.64 -37.77 20.63
C SER A 316 -12.99 -39.19 21.06
N SER A 317 -13.94 -39.34 21.98
CA SER A 317 -14.41 -40.65 22.43
C SER A 317 -15.45 -41.23 21.47
N THR A 318 -15.36 -42.53 21.18
CA THR A 318 -16.29 -43.20 20.26
C THR A 318 -17.72 -43.31 20.84
N GLU A 319 -17.90 -43.09 22.14
CA GLU A 319 -19.22 -43.17 22.79
C GLU A 319 -20.14 -41.99 22.42
N GLU A 320 -19.57 -40.86 21.98
CA GLU A 320 -20.33 -39.67 21.54
C GLU A 320 -20.73 -39.72 20.06
N ILE A 321 -20.08 -40.57 19.26
CA ILE A 321 -20.25 -40.65 17.81
C ILE A 321 -20.67 -42.08 17.52
N ALA A 322 -21.95 -42.31 17.18
CA ALA A 322 -22.56 -43.63 16.98
C ALA A 322 -21.98 -44.45 15.80
N ILE A 323 -20.68 -44.75 15.85
CA ILE A 323 -19.90 -45.48 14.85
C ILE A 323 -19.49 -46.81 15.50
N GLU A 324 -19.99 -47.93 14.97
CA GLU A 324 -19.55 -49.27 15.35
C GLU A 324 -18.10 -49.50 14.90
N THR A 325 -17.13 -49.08 15.71
CA THR A 325 -15.72 -49.42 15.53
C THR A 325 -15.18 -50.09 16.80
N SER A 326 -14.22 -51.00 16.63
CA SER A 326 -13.60 -51.77 17.72
C SER A 326 -12.69 -50.94 18.65
N TYR A 327 -12.61 -49.62 18.45
CA TYR A 327 -11.64 -48.73 19.09
C TYR A 327 -12.34 -47.73 20.01
N LYS A 328 -11.73 -47.46 21.18
CA LYS A 328 -12.33 -46.64 22.25
C LYS A 328 -12.33 -45.12 21.96
N PHE A 329 -11.56 -44.66 20.98
CA PHE A 329 -11.45 -43.25 20.61
C PHE A 329 -11.17 -43.10 19.11
N CYS A 330 -11.39 -41.91 18.58
CA CYS A 330 -11.16 -41.51 17.19
C CYS A 330 -10.41 -40.18 17.11
N LEU A 331 -9.81 -39.90 15.94
CA LEU A 331 -9.07 -38.67 15.66
C LEU A 331 -9.97 -37.72 14.86
N GLU A 332 -9.92 -36.42 15.16
CA GLU A 332 -10.68 -35.40 14.44
C GLU A 332 -9.79 -34.22 14.04
N TYR A 333 -10.20 -33.51 12.98
CA TYR A 333 -9.52 -32.28 12.58
C TYR A 333 -9.93 -31.12 13.49
N GLY A 334 -9.03 -30.77 14.41
CA GLY A 334 -9.19 -29.63 15.33
C GLY A 334 -8.53 -28.35 14.82
N SER A 335 -8.60 -27.30 15.64
CA SER A 335 -8.00 -25.99 15.35
C SER A 335 -6.47 -25.95 15.49
N ALA A 336 -5.86 -26.98 16.09
CA ALA A 336 -4.40 -27.10 16.23
C ALA A 336 -3.77 -28.10 15.24
N THR A 337 -4.51 -29.15 14.84
CA THR A 337 -4.14 -30.22 13.89
C THR A 337 -3.44 -29.78 12.58
N LYS A 338 -2.16 -30.06 12.41
CA LYS A 338 -1.45 -29.80 11.13
C LYS A 338 -1.34 -31.10 10.35
N LEU A 339 -1.47 -30.98 9.02
CA LEU A 339 -1.45 -32.12 8.11
C LEU A 339 -0.20 -32.08 7.23
N TYR A 340 0.58 -33.16 7.28
CA TYR A 340 1.70 -33.40 6.37
C TYR A 340 1.42 -34.65 5.56
N LEU A 341 1.74 -34.63 4.28
CA LEU A 341 1.48 -35.75 3.38
C LEU A 341 2.78 -36.17 2.70
N VAL A 342 3.12 -37.45 2.81
CA VAL A 342 4.11 -38.10 1.96
C VAL A 342 3.34 -38.94 0.93
N PRO A 343 3.32 -38.51 -0.34
CA PRO A 343 2.53 -39.17 -1.36
C PRO A 343 3.13 -40.52 -1.75
N PHE A 344 2.27 -41.51 -1.98
CA PHE A 344 2.70 -42.82 -2.47
C PHE A 344 3.10 -42.74 -3.96
N ILE A 345 4.39 -42.88 -4.26
CA ILE A 345 4.91 -42.94 -5.63
C ILE A 345 4.98 -44.42 -6.04
N GLN A 346 4.20 -44.85 -7.03
CA GLN A 346 4.42 -46.14 -7.67
C GLN A 346 5.78 -46.08 -8.40
N HIS A 347 6.77 -46.84 -7.93
CA HIS A 347 8.01 -47.00 -8.66
C HIS A 347 7.73 -47.78 -9.96
N GLU A 348 7.54 -47.06 -11.07
CA GLU A 348 7.90 -47.61 -12.38
C GLU A 348 9.44 -47.72 -12.40
N GLU A 349 9.92 -48.96 -12.41
CA GLU A 349 11.33 -49.33 -12.48
C GLU A 349 11.93 -48.84 -13.80
N GLN A 350 12.42 -47.60 -13.83
CA GLN A 350 13.22 -47.09 -14.95
C GLN A 350 14.66 -47.56 -14.77
N VAL A 351 14.99 -48.64 -15.47
CA VAL A 351 16.35 -49.17 -15.64
C VAL A 351 17.22 -48.11 -16.33
N CYS A 352 18.25 -47.64 -15.63
CA CYS A 352 19.26 -46.75 -16.19
C CYS A 352 20.08 -47.45 -17.27
N VAL A 353 19.94 -47.01 -18.53
CA VAL A 353 20.88 -47.35 -19.61
C VAL A 353 21.98 -46.31 -19.63
N ALA A 354 23.20 -46.75 -19.31
CA ALA A 354 24.40 -45.93 -19.40
C ALA A 354 24.66 -45.48 -20.85
N PHE A 355 24.77 -44.18 -21.07
CA PHE A 355 25.51 -43.65 -22.22
C PHE A 355 26.78 -42.95 -21.72
N THR A 356 27.90 -43.57 -22.04
CA THR A 356 29.26 -43.06 -21.87
C THR A 356 29.69 -42.25 -23.10
N GLN A 357 30.75 -41.46 -22.87
CA GLN A 357 31.66 -40.77 -23.80
C GLN A 357 31.34 -39.31 -24.16
N ASN A 358 32.31 -38.42 -24.37
CA ASN A 358 33.61 -38.12 -23.74
C ASN A 358 34.14 -36.86 -24.48
N ARG A 359 34.87 -35.98 -23.75
CA ARG A 359 35.95 -35.04 -24.22
C ARG A 359 35.56 -33.93 -25.23
N TYR A 360 36.11 -32.70 -25.16
CA TYR A 360 37.52 -32.30 -25.09
C TYR A 360 37.74 -30.83 -24.60
N GLN A 361 38.93 -30.60 -23.98
CA GLN A 361 39.84 -29.40 -23.99
C GLN A 361 39.41 -28.12 -23.21
N SER A 362 40.05 -27.64 -22.11
CA SER A 362 41.43 -27.13 -21.83
C SER A 362 41.95 -26.12 -22.88
N SER A 363 42.53 -24.93 -22.62
CA SER A 363 42.88 -24.12 -21.43
C SER A 363 43.59 -22.81 -21.91
N ARG A 364 43.84 -21.83 -21.01
CA ARG A 364 44.93 -20.79 -21.00
C ARG A 364 44.71 -19.51 -21.85
N LEU A 365 45.16 -18.29 -21.51
CA LEU A 365 45.94 -17.69 -20.40
C LEU A 365 45.86 -16.13 -20.51
N LEU A 366 45.91 -15.46 -19.34
CA LEU A 366 46.44 -14.13 -18.94
C LEU A 366 46.66 -12.97 -19.96
N GLY A 367 46.25 -11.77 -19.53
CA GLY A 367 46.83 -10.48 -19.92
C GLY A 367 46.60 -9.43 -18.82
N ALA A 368 47.68 -8.85 -18.30
CA ALA A 368 47.70 -7.87 -17.20
C ALA A 368 47.75 -6.43 -17.72
N ILE A 369 47.03 -5.48 -17.08
CA ILE A 369 47.33 -4.03 -17.08
C ILE A 369 46.91 -3.41 -15.73
N ASP A 370 47.79 -2.52 -15.23
CA ASP A 370 47.86 -1.83 -13.93
C ASP A 370 46.65 -0.93 -13.56
N PRO A 371 46.40 -0.68 -12.25
CA PRO A 371 45.33 0.18 -11.74
C PRO A 371 45.87 1.57 -11.37
N SER A 372 45.45 2.61 -12.08
CA SER A 372 45.51 3.96 -11.52
C SER A 372 44.38 4.81 -12.10
N GLN A 373 43.49 5.24 -11.20
CA GLN A 373 42.46 6.30 -11.25
C GLN A 373 41.21 5.75 -10.53
N GLY A 374 41.02 6.18 -9.28
CA GLY A 374 39.92 5.71 -8.42
C GLY A 374 38.53 6.11 -8.91
N PRO A 375 37.47 5.39 -8.52
CA PRO A 375 36.11 5.67 -8.97
C PRO A 375 35.56 6.93 -8.29
N LYS A 376 35.11 7.89 -9.11
CA LYS A 376 34.23 8.98 -8.70
C LYS A 376 32.78 8.49 -8.75
N VAL A 377 32.02 8.96 -7.76
CA VAL A 377 30.62 8.69 -7.37
C VAL A 377 29.57 8.62 -8.51
N SER A 378 28.66 7.66 -8.36
CA SER A 378 27.30 7.43 -8.90
C SER A 378 26.90 8.02 -10.27
N GLN A 379 26.73 7.15 -11.27
CA GLN A 379 25.92 7.43 -12.46
C GLN A 379 24.65 6.57 -12.42
N VAL A 380 23.48 7.21 -12.29
CA VAL A 380 22.18 6.56 -12.49
C VAL A 380 21.82 6.73 -13.96
N THR A 381 21.46 5.65 -14.64
CA THR A 381 21.05 5.70 -16.06
C THR A 381 19.54 5.91 -16.11
N LEU A 382 19.08 7.04 -16.62
CA LEU A 382 17.65 7.34 -16.80
C LEU A 382 17.24 7.13 -18.26
N PRO A 383 16.01 6.64 -18.52
CA PRO A 383 15.50 6.50 -19.88
C PRO A 383 15.26 7.87 -20.52
N CYS A 384 15.40 7.94 -21.84
CA CYS A 384 14.99 9.10 -22.61
C CYS A 384 13.62 8.84 -23.24
N ASP A 385 12.77 9.87 -23.30
CA ASP A 385 11.55 9.84 -24.09
C ASP A 385 11.83 9.86 -25.61
N SER A 386 10.76 9.76 -26.40
CA SER A 386 10.83 9.75 -27.86
C SER A 386 11.43 11.02 -28.48
N GLU A 387 11.49 12.12 -27.72
CA GLU A 387 12.07 13.39 -28.15
C GLU A 387 13.52 13.59 -27.66
N GLY A 388 14.06 12.60 -26.94
CA GLY A 388 15.42 12.61 -26.40
C GLY A 388 15.56 13.43 -25.12
N SER A 389 14.46 13.74 -24.43
CA SER A 389 14.47 14.31 -23.08
C SER A 389 14.58 13.21 -22.04
N ILE A 390 15.21 13.50 -20.91
CA ILE A 390 15.48 12.53 -19.86
C ILE A 390 14.25 12.44 -18.95
N ASP A 391 13.71 11.24 -18.77
CA ASP A 391 12.54 10.99 -17.92
C ASP A 391 12.95 10.75 -16.47
N PHE A 392 12.43 11.60 -15.57
CA PHE A 392 12.67 11.59 -14.12
C PHE A 392 11.56 10.88 -13.33
N SER A 393 10.59 10.25 -14.00
CA SER A 393 9.48 9.53 -13.35
C SER A 393 9.93 8.49 -12.32
N ASN A 394 11.04 7.79 -12.60
CA ASN A 394 11.64 6.77 -11.73
C ASN A 394 12.91 7.25 -11.01
N TYR A 395 13.14 8.57 -10.91
CA TYR A 395 14.33 9.11 -10.25
C TYR A 395 14.30 8.80 -8.74
N PRO A 396 15.38 8.26 -8.15
CA PRO A 396 15.36 7.73 -6.78
C PRO A 396 15.40 8.79 -5.67
N PHE A 397 15.73 10.03 -5.99
CA PHE A 397 15.84 11.13 -5.02
C PHE A 397 14.75 12.17 -5.25
N GLN A 398 14.40 12.93 -4.21
CA GLN A 398 13.55 14.10 -4.36
C GLN A 398 14.24 15.11 -5.31
N PRO A 399 13.58 15.55 -6.39
CA PRO A 399 14.14 16.59 -7.24
C PRO A 399 13.88 17.96 -6.59
N PHE A 400 14.92 18.79 -6.55
CA PHE A 400 14.84 20.16 -6.07
C PHE A 400 14.75 21.16 -7.23
N ILE A 401 14.21 22.34 -6.97
CA ILE A 401 14.07 23.42 -7.95
C ILE A 401 15.44 23.84 -8.51
N SER A 402 16.47 23.88 -7.66
CA SER A 402 17.85 24.20 -8.07
C SER A 402 18.46 23.19 -9.06
N ASP A 403 17.94 21.96 -9.11
CA ASP A 403 18.45 20.89 -9.97
C ASP A 403 17.78 20.83 -11.35
N LEU A 404 16.78 21.68 -11.60
CA LEU A 404 16.04 21.69 -12.87
C LEU A 404 16.94 22.13 -14.04
N ARG A 405 16.97 21.32 -15.09
CA ARG A 405 17.70 21.60 -16.34
C ARG A 405 16.80 21.42 -17.55
N ASP A 406 17.30 21.85 -18.69
CA ASP A 406 16.63 21.68 -19.98
C ASP A 406 16.47 20.19 -20.32
N LYS A 407 15.38 19.84 -21.02
CA LYS A 407 15.06 18.48 -21.49
C LYS A 407 14.91 17.46 -20.36
N MET A 408 14.28 17.86 -19.27
CA MET A 408 13.84 16.95 -18.22
C MET A 408 12.32 16.78 -18.31
N THR A 409 11.83 15.55 -18.33
CA THR A 409 10.40 15.23 -18.37
C THR A 409 10.02 14.32 -17.19
N GLY A 410 8.73 14.23 -16.85
CA GLY A 410 8.28 13.38 -15.73
C GLY A 410 8.71 13.84 -14.33
N ILE A 411 9.04 15.13 -14.16
CA ILE A 411 9.52 15.68 -12.89
C ILE A 411 8.35 15.85 -11.91
N SER A 412 8.60 15.58 -10.63
CA SER A 412 7.66 15.85 -9.55
C SER A 412 8.19 16.88 -8.56
N LEU A 413 7.53 18.02 -8.39
CA LEU A 413 7.92 19.05 -7.43
C LEU A 413 7.01 19.04 -6.20
N TYR A 414 7.63 19.27 -5.04
CA TYR A 414 6.96 19.49 -3.76
C TYR A 414 7.38 20.85 -3.21
N GLY A 415 6.43 21.72 -2.91
CA GLY A 415 6.73 23.06 -2.43
C GLY A 415 5.49 23.92 -2.20
N VAL A 416 5.72 25.21 -1.98
CA VAL A 416 4.70 26.19 -1.60
C VAL A 416 4.36 27.12 -2.74
N VAL A 417 3.07 27.38 -2.90
CA VAL A 417 2.57 28.35 -3.86
C VAL A 417 2.82 29.77 -3.36
N THR A 418 3.61 30.55 -4.09
CA THR A 418 3.90 31.95 -3.75
C THR A 418 3.11 32.93 -4.59
N GLU A 419 2.73 32.54 -5.81
CA GLU A 419 2.01 33.40 -6.74
C GLU A 419 1.20 32.57 -7.74
N ILE A 420 0.01 33.04 -8.10
CA ILE A 420 -0.85 32.42 -9.12
C ILE A 420 -1.38 33.53 -10.03
N LEU A 421 -1.05 33.45 -11.31
CA LEU A 421 -1.49 34.42 -12.33
C LEU A 421 -2.10 33.71 -13.52
N ARG A 422 -3.20 34.25 -14.05
CA ARG A 422 -3.72 33.81 -15.35
C ARG A 422 -3.03 34.58 -16.48
N GLU A 423 -2.59 33.88 -17.51
CA GLU A 423 -1.95 34.51 -18.67
C GLU A 423 -3.03 35.13 -19.59
N ASN A 424 -2.83 36.40 -19.97
CA ASN A 424 -3.87 37.20 -20.65
C ASN A 424 -3.92 37.00 -22.17
N ASN A 425 -2.91 36.39 -22.77
CA ASN A 425 -2.61 36.51 -24.20
C ASN A 425 -2.66 35.18 -24.97
N THR A 426 -3.34 34.16 -24.46
CA THR A 426 -3.46 32.83 -25.08
C THR A 426 -4.93 32.44 -25.29
N SER A 427 -5.23 31.80 -26.42
CA SER A 427 -6.54 31.16 -26.67
C SER A 427 -6.76 29.94 -25.77
N GLU A 428 -5.68 29.35 -25.26
CA GLU A 428 -5.68 28.28 -24.27
C GLU A 428 -5.74 28.83 -22.84
N VAL A 429 -6.37 28.08 -21.93
CA VAL A 429 -6.46 28.44 -20.52
C VAL A 429 -5.15 28.08 -19.82
N VAL A 430 -4.27 29.09 -19.71
CA VAL A 430 -2.93 28.94 -19.12
C VAL A 430 -2.84 29.74 -17.81
N PHE A 431 -2.36 29.06 -16.76
CA PHE A 431 -2.05 29.67 -15.47
C PHE A 431 -0.56 29.54 -15.17
N SER A 432 0.04 30.63 -14.72
CA SER A 432 1.40 30.69 -14.19
C SER A 432 1.35 30.49 -12.69
N LEU A 433 1.97 29.41 -12.21
CA LEU A 433 2.06 29.05 -10.81
C LEU A 433 3.52 29.16 -10.35
N LYS A 434 3.79 30.01 -9.37
CA LYS A 434 5.12 30.13 -8.77
C LYS A 434 5.21 29.25 -7.52
N ILE A 435 6.19 28.36 -7.52
CA ILE A 435 6.39 27.35 -6.46
C ILE A 435 7.78 27.57 -5.85
N GLU A 436 7.84 27.53 -4.52
CA GLU A 436 9.07 27.68 -3.75
C GLU A 436 9.34 26.42 -2.92
N ASP A 437 10.58 25.94 -2.95
CA ASP A 437 11.10 24.87 -2.11
C ASP A 437 12.29 25.39 -1.26
N LYS A 438 12.92 24.51 -0.47
CA LYS A 438 14.08 24.88 0.36
C LYS A 438 15.28 25.43 -0.45
N THR A 439 15.34 25.16 -1.75
CA THR A 439 16.48 25.50 -2.63
C THR A 439 16.24 26.74 -3.50
N GLY A 440 14.98 27.11 -3.74
CA GLY A 440 14.63 28.31 -4.50
C GLY A 440 13.19 28.33 -5.00
N ALA A 441 12.91 29.24 -5.93
CA ALA A 441 11.58 29.40 -6.53
C ALA A 441 11.60 29.24 -8.04
N THR A 442 10.59 28.56 -8.59
CA THR A 442 10.39 28.38 -10.03
C THR A 442 8.97 28.74 -10.45
N CYS A 443 8.78 28.97 -11.74
CA CYS A 443 7.50 29.30 -12.34
C CYS A 443 7.08 28.18 -13.30
N ALA A 444 5.98 27.51 -12.97
CA ALA A 444 5.37 26.46 -13.78
C ALA A 444 4.14 27.00 -14.51
N LYS A 445 4.11 26.81 -15.84
CA LYS A 445 2.94 27.13 -16.66
C LYS A 445 2.05 25.90 -16.76
N LEU A 446 0.87 26.00 -16.16
CA LEU A 446 -0.17 24.98 -16.17
C LEU A 446 -1.12 25.22 -17.33
N ARG A 447 -1.27 24.24 -18.22
CA ARG A 447 -2.18 24.28 -19.36
C ARG A 447 -3.37 23.35 -19.13
N PHE A 448 -4.57 23.94 -19.12
CA PHE A 448 -5.84 23.24 -18.91
C PHE A 448 -6.56 23.00 -20.22
N ALA A 449 -7.35 21.93 -20.28
CA ALA A 449 -8.12 21.58 -21.47
C ALA A 449 -9.26 22.57 -21.75
N GLU A 450 -10.02 22.93 -20.72
CA GLU A 450 -11.23 23.77 -20.86
C GLU A 450 -11.31 24.84 -19.77
N SER A 451 -11.29 24.44 -18.49
CA SER A 451 -11.40 25.35 -17.35
C SER A 451 -10.49 24.91 -16.21
N TRP A 452 -10.37 25.78 -15.19
CA TRP A 452 -9.67 25.45 -13.96
C TRP A 452 -10.34 24.23 -13.27
N SER A 453 -9.56 23.16 -13.06
CA SER A 453 -10.04 21.89 -12.50
C SER A 453 -9.42 21.53 -11.14
N LEU A 454 -8.50 22.36 -10.62
CA LEU A 454 -7.72 22.05 -9.41
C LEU A 454 -8.44 22.43 -8.10
N GLY A 455 -9.67 22.93 -8.16
CA GLY A 455 -10.41 23.38 -6.98
C GLY A 455 -9.76 24.60 -6.32
N ARG A 456 -9.89 24.72 -4.99
CA ARG A 456 -9.33 25.86 -4.25
C ARG A 456 -7.80 25.77 -4.14
N LEU A 457 -7.13 26.81 -4.63
CA LEU A 457 -5.68 27.01 -4.50
C LEU A 457 -5.36 28.48 -4.18
N SER A 458 -4.69 28.70 -3.06
CA SER A 458 -4.29 30.02 -2.55
C SER A 458 -2.78 30.11 -2.37
N VAL A 459 -2.27 31.34 -2.24
CA VAL A 459 -0.88 31.60 -1.87
C VAL A 459 -0.63 31.11 -0.45
N GLY A 460 0.50 30.44 -0.24
CA GLY A 460 0.88 29.77 1.01
C GLY A 460 0.60 28.27 1.00
N HIS A 461 -0.29 27.77 0.14
CA HIS A 461 -0.64 26.35 0.11
C HIS A 461 0.55 25.48 -0.29
N VAL A 462 0.67 24.33 0.37
CA VAL A 462 1.65 23.28 0.06
C VAL A 462 1.06 22.36 -1.02
N VAL A 463 1.79 22.20 -2.11
CA VAL A 463 1.37 21.43 -3.29
C VAL A 463 2.40 20.40 -3.70
N TYR A 464 1.90 19.30 -4.24
CA TYR A 464 2.67 18.31 -4.98
C TYR A 464 2.22 18.32 -6.44
N ILE A 465 3.15 18.49 -7.37
CA ILE A 465 2.89 18.48 -8.81
C ILE A 465 3.78 17.44 -9.48
N ALA A 466 3.18 16.45 -10.14
CA ALA A 466 3.87 15.44 -10.94
C ALA A 466 3.59 15.62 -12.43
N GLY A 467 4.51 15.12 -13.25
CA GLY A 467 4.43 15.18 -14.72
C GLY A 467 4.89 16.51 -15.30
N LEU A 468 5.81 17.21 -14.63
CA LEU A 468 6.36 18.47 -15.13
C LEU A 468 7.42 18.22 -16.21
N THR A 469 7.45 19.11 -17.20
CA THR A 469 8.43 19.09 -18.29
C THR A 469 9.20 20.41 -18.32
N CYS A 470 10.52 20.34 -18.40
CA CYS A 470 11.41 21.50 -18.46
C CYS A 470 11.92 21.70 -19.87
N SER A 471 11.67 22.88 -20.43
CA SER A 471 12.14 23.26 -21.75
C SER A 471 12.75 24.66 -21.74
N LYS A 472 13.76 24.89 -22.57
CA LYS A 472 14.27 26.24 -22.81
C LYS A 472 13.45 26.98 -23.85
N THR A 473 13.06 28.19 -23.49
CA THR A 473 12.45 29.14 -24.43
C THR A 473 13.46 29.63 -25.47
N LYS A 474 12.94 30.26 -26.53
CA LYS A 474 13.74 31.01 -27.52
C LYS A 474 14.63 32.10 -26.89
N GLN A 475 14.31 32.55 -25.68
CA GLN A 475 15.09 33.53 -24.90
C GLN A 475 16.11 32.87 -23.95
N ASN A 476 16.36 31.56 -24.07
CA ASN A 476 17.26 30.77 -23.22
C ASN A 476 16.90 30.80 -21.72
N ARG A 477 15.63 31.08 -21.39
CA ARG A 477 15.08 30.93 -20.03
C ARG A 477 14.45 29.55 -19.89
N LEU A 478 14.67 28.91 -18.74
CA LEU A 478 14.04 27.65 -18.38
C LEU A 478 12.55 27.90 -18.12
N GLU A 479 11.70 27.18 -18.82
CA GLU A 479 10.25 27.12 -18.58
C GLU A 479 9.87 25.72 -18.12
N VAL A 480 9.14 25.67 -17.01
CA VAL A 480 8.51 24.45 -16.53
C VAL A 480 7.07 24.44 -17.02
N LEU A 481 6.67 23.37 -17.71
CA LEU A 481 5.36 23.21 -18.33
C LEU A 481 4.64 22.02 -17.68
N TRP A 482 3.34 22.16 -17.52
CA TRP A 482 2.44 21.11 -17.05
C TRP A 482 1.21 21.06 -17.94
N PHE A 483 0.79 19.88 -18.34
CA PHE A 483 -0.38 19.68 -19.19
C PHE A 483 -1.34 18.70 -18.52
N GLU A 484 -2.61 19.09 -18.42
CA GLU A 484 -3.64 18.27 -17.77
C GLU A 484 -3.88 16.92 -18.48
N LYS A 485 -3.62 16.84 -19.78
CA LYS A 485 -3.85 15.64 -20.60
C LYS A 485 -2.69 14.65 -20.63
N ASP A 486 -1.55 15.00 -20.05
CA ASP A 486 -0.35 14.16 -20.12
C ASP A 486 -0.46 12.95 -19.17
N ASP A 487 -0.01 11.79 -19.64
CA ASP A 487 0.02 10.58 -18.84
C ASP A 487 0.96 10.75 -17.63
N GLY A 488 0.39 10.73 -16.42
CA GLY A 488 1.13 10.93 -15.17
C GLY A 488 1.10 12.35 -14.62
N ALA A 489 0.45 13.30 -15.31
CA ALA A 489 0.19 14.63 -14.78
C ALA A 489 -0.77 14.57 -13.59
N SER A 490 -0.34 15.07 -12.43
CA SER A 490 -1.22 15.17 -11.25
C SER A 490 -0.80 16.33 -10.37
N LEU A 491 -1.76 17.11 -9.89
CA LEU A 491 -1.54 18.16 -8.91
C LEU A 491 -2.42 17.91 -7.69
N VAL A 492 -1.80 17.88 -6.50
CA VAL A 492 -2.47 17.65 -5.23
C VAL A 492 -2.15 18.81 -4.29
N ASN A 493 -3.18 19.48 -3.80
CA ASN A 493 -3.07 20.47 -2.73
C ASN A 493 -3.13 19.76 -1.37
N LEU A 494 -1.98 19.59 -0.72
CA LEU A 494 -1.88 18.90 0.57
C LEU A 494 -2.56 19.70 1.68
N SER A 495 -2.45 21.04 1.66
CA SER A 495 -3.04 21.90 2.69
C SER A 495 -4.56 21.77 2.79
N CYS A 496 -5.24 21.39 1.70
CA CYS A 496 -6.68 21.18 1.68
C CYS A 496 -7.10 19.70 1.79
N MET A 497 -6.17 18.77 2.01
CA MET A 497 -6.45 17.33 2.01
C MET A 497 -7.02 16.86 3.36
N PRO A 498 -8.25 16.29 3.43
CA PRO A 498 -8.83 15.83 4.70
C PRO A 498 -8.02 14.72 5.38
N ALA A 499 -7.48 13.79 4.58
CA ALA A 499 -6.65 12.70 5.09
C ALA A 499 -5.40 13.19 5.83
N LEU A 500 -4.93 14.43 5.57
CA LEU A 500 -3.81 15.02 6.27
C LEU A 500 -4.11 15.17 7.78
N LEU A 501 -5.28 15.73 8.13
CA LEU A 501 -5.70 15.89 9.53
C LEU A 501 -6.07 14.56 10.19
N ASN A 502 -6.69 13.66 9.43
CA ASN A 502 -7.14 12.36 9.95
C ASN A 502 -6.01 11.33 10.13
N SER A 503 -4.84 11.55 9.49
CA SER A 503 -3.72 10.60 9.52
C SER A 503 -2.55 11.19 10.29
N SER A 504 -2.37 10.75 11.54
CA SER A 504 -1.28 11.20 12.42
C SER A 504 0.12 10.89 11.88
N CYS A 505 0.24 10.03 10.88
CA CYS A 505 1.53 9.73 10.23
C CYS A 505 1.94 10.74 9.16
N LEU A 506 1.04 11.63 8.72
CA LEU A 506 1.31 12.64 7.69
C LEU A 506 1.65 14.00 8.27
N HIS A 507 1.53 14.18 9.59
CA HIS A 507 1.74 15.46 10.24
C HIS A 507 2.28 15.31 11.66
N LYS A 508 2.93 16.38 12.14
CA LYS A 508 3.33 16.55 13.53
C LYS A 508 2.49 17.69 14.11
N SER A 509 1.93 17.50 15.31
CA SER A 509 1.18 18.56 15.97
C SER A 509 2.13 19.65 16.49
N SER A 510 1.89 20.90 16.10
CA SER A 510 2.61 22.09 16.57
C SER A 510 1.76 22.89 17.55
N CYS A 511 2.41 23.65 18.44
CA CYS A 511 1.74 24.66 19.25
C CYS A 511 1.66 26.00 18.49
N LEU A 512 0.73 26.86 18.87
CA LEU A 512 0.56 28.18 18.24
C LEU A 512 1.77 29.09 18.47
N ILE A 513 2.53 28.89 19.56
CA ILE A 513 3.77 29.65 19.81
C ILE A 513 4.85 29.39 18.74
N ASP A 514 4.88 28.17 18.19
CA ASP A 514 5.87 27.73 17.19
C ASP A 514 5.63 28.36 15.80
N LEU A 515 4.44 28.95 15.57
CA LEU A 515 4.11 29.64 14.32
C LEU A 515 5.02 30.84 14.03
N SER A 516 5.60 31.43 15.08
CA SER A 516 6.48 32.60 14.97
C SER A 516 7.93 32.26 14.70
N SER A 517 8.36 31.06 15.10
CA SER A 517 9.76 30.61 15.09
C SER A 517 10.09 29.64 13.96
N SER A 518 9.09 28.95 13.43
CA SER A 518 9.29 27.87 12.45
C SER A 518 9.38 28.38 11.01
N THR A 519 10.24 27.71 10.23
CA THR A 519 10.35 27.86 8.76
C THR A 519 9.35 27.00 8.00
N SER A 520 8.53 26.22 8.74
CA SER A 520 7.55 25.30 8.18
C SER A 520 6.40 26.08 7.56
N TYR A 521 5.96 25.62 6.39
CA TYR A 521 4.97 26.34 5.58
C TYR A 521 3.52 26.06 5.99
N MET A 522 3.31 24.96 6.70
CA MET A 522 2.01 24.49 7.14
C MET A 522 2.13 23.88 8.53
N HIS A 523 1.19 24.23 9.41
CA HIS A 523 1.15 23.78 10.79
C HIS A 523 -0.17 23.08 11.08
N ILE A 524 -0.11 22.01 11.85
CA ILE A 524 -1.32 21.34 12.34
C ILE A 524 -1.39 21.53 13.85
N CYS A 525 -2.42 22.24 14.29
CA CYS A 525 -2.55 22.67 15.68
C CYS A 525 -3.85 22.13 16.28
N ARG A 526 -3.82 21.84 17.58
CA ARG A 526 -5.01 21.57 18.40
C ARG A 526 -5.39 22.86 19.10
N ILE A 527 -6.60 23.34 18.84
CA ILE A 527 -7.06 24.65 19.25
C ILE A 527 -8.46 24.57 19.86
N TRP A 528 -8.86 25.63 20.53
CA TRP A 528 -10.26 25.94 20.78
C TRP A 528 -10.61 27.32 20.25
N LEU A 529 -11.91 27.54 20.02
CA LEU A 529 -12.43 28.84 19.61
C LEU A 529 -12.54 29.77 20.82
N ASP A 530 -11.86 30.92 20.77
CA ASP A 530 -11.85 31.93 21.82
C ASP A 530 -12.61 33.18 21.36
N ARG A 531 -13.59 33.66 22.14
CA ARG A 531 -14.43 34.80 21.75
C ARG A 531 -14.65 35.78 22.90
N ILE A 532 -14.02 36.96 22.82
CA ILE A 532 -14.60 38.18 23.45
C ILE A 532 -14.62 39.41 22.50
N ASN A 533 -13.76 39.58 21.47
CA ASN A 533 -13.74 40.86 20.71
C ASN A 533 -13.69 40.82 19.16
N HIS A 534 -13.27 39.74 18.48
CA HIS A 534 -12.98 39.79 17.02
C HIS A 534 -13.43 38.55 16.24
N CYS A 535 -14.73 38.28 16.18
CA CYS A 535 -15.24 37.28 15.27
C CYS A 535 -16.21 37.91 14.28
N TYR A 536 -15.83 37.88 13.01
CA TYR A 536 -16.58 38.43 11.89
C TYR A 536 -17.03 37.27 11.02
N VAL A 537 -18.34 37.11 10.88
CA VAL A 537 -18.97 36.10 10.02
C VAL A 537 -19.72 36.86 8.94
N ASN A 538 -19.35 36.67 7.68
CA ASN A 538 -20.07 37.22 6.54
C ASN A 538 -20.38 36.11 5.52
N THR A 539 -21.48 36.26 4.78
CA THR A 539 -21.81 35.34 3.67
C THR A 539 -21.63 36.05 2.35
N THR A 540 -20.91 35.42 1.43
CA THR A 540 -20.57 35.95 0.10
C THR A 540 -20.66 34.84 -0.95
N PHE A 541 -20.72 35.21 -2.23
CA PHE A 541 -20.73 34.22 -3.31
C PHE A 541 -19.31 33.87 -3.74
N SER A 542 -19.05 32.58 -3.94
CA SER A 542 -17.83 32.04 -4.52
C SER A 542 -18.11 31.28 -5.80
N HIS A 543 -17.12 31.19 -6.66
CA HIS A 543 -17.18 30.40 -7.88
C HIS A 543 -16.91 28.92 -7.56
N SER A 544 -17.84 28.04 -7.93
CA SER A 544 -17.80 26.61 -7.59
C SER A 544 -16.52 25.90 -8.01
N LEU A 545 -15.93 26.26 -9.15
CA LEU A 545 -14.74 25.58 -9.69
C LEU A 545 -13.43 26.00 -9.03
N CYS A 546 -13.24 27.30 -8.73
CA CYS A 546 -11.98 27.80 -8.15
C CYS A 546 -12.07 28.14 -6.65
N GLY A 547 -13.27 28.18 -6.09
CA GLY A 547 -13.53 28.49 -4.68
C GLY A 547 -13.20 29.94 -4.27
N ARG A 548 -13.00 30.86 -5.23
CA ARG A 548 -12.72 32.28 -4.96
C ARG A 548 -13.99 33.12 -5.02
N PHE A 549 -13.99 34.24 -4.27
CA PHE A 549 -15.10 35.18 -4.26
C PHE A 549 -15.37 35.80 -5.63
N VAL A 550 -16.65 36.05 -5.90
CA VAL A 550 -17.15 36.58 -7.17
C VAL A 550 -17.57 38.02 -6.99
N ASN A 551 -17.20 38.88 -7.93
CA ASN A 551 -17.55 40.29 -7.88
C ASN A 551 -18.85 40.53 -8.65
N GLU A 552 -19.77 41.29 -8.07
CA GLU A 552 -20.98 41.73 -8.75
C GLU A 552 -20.66 42.92 -9.67
N ARG A 553 -20.95 42.79 -10.97
CA ARG A 553 -20.92 43.91 -11.92
C ARG A 553 -22.28 44.60 -11.99
N SER A 554 -22.27 45.84 -12.49
CA SER A 554 -23.48 46.60 -12.78
C SER A 554 -24.42 45.83 -13.72
N GLY A 555 -25.57 45.39 -13.20
CA GLY A 555 -26.56 44.59 -13.92
C GLY A 555 -26.86 43.20 -13.35
N GLY A 556 -26.35 42.85 -12.16
CA GLY A 556 -26.63 41.57 -11.49
C GLY A 556 -25.87 40.38 -12.10
N VAL A 557 -24.81 40.65 -12.86
CA VAL A 557 -23.94 39.61 -13.44
C VAL A 557 -22.72 39.45 -12.53
N PHE A 558 -22.49 38.22 -12.09
CA PHE A 558 -21.34 37.88 -11.26
C PHE A 558 -20.16 37.44 -12.14
N GLU A 559 -18.97 37.99 -11.89
CA GLU A 559 -17.75 37.64 -12.61
C GLU A 559 -16.64 37.21 -11.65
N CYS A 560 -16.01 36.07 -11.93
CA CYS A 560 -14.85 35.61 -11.18
C CYS A 560 -13.59 36.31 -11.71
N SER A 561 -12.94 37.14 -10.90
CA SER A 561 -11.70 37.86 -11.30
C SER A 561 -10.53 36.93 -11.66
N PHE A 562 -10.51 35.73 -11.05
CA PHE A 562 -9.50 34.71 -11.28
C PHE A 562 -9.75 33.89 -12.56
N CYS A 563 -10.93 33.28 -12.67
CA CYS A 563 -11.32 32.49 -13.84
C CYS A 563 -11.79 33.33 -15.03
N ARG A 564 -11.96 34.65 -14.86
CA ARG A 564 -12.54 35.62 -15.82
C ARG A 564 -13.68 35.05 -16.65
N CYS A 565 -14.54 34.31 -15.97
CA CYS A 565 -15.78 33.80 -16.50
C CYS A 565 -16.92 34.57 -15.84
N ASN A 566 -17.96 34.84 -16.62
CA ASN A 566 -19.23 35.27 -16.07
C ASN A 566 -19.87 34.02 -15.48
N CYS A 567 -20.04 34.01 -14.17
CA CYS A 567 -20.61 32.89 -13.45
C CYS A 567 -22.12 32.92 -13.63
N ASN A 568 -22.68 31.81 -14.13
CA ASN A 568 -24.13 31.62 -14.12
C ASN A 568 -24.60 31.22 -12.70
N ASP A 569 -25.91 31.29 -12.44
CA ASP A 569 -26.47 30.91 -11.13
C ASP A 569 -26.08 29.50 -10.67
N ALA A 570 -25.84 28.56 -11.59
CA ALA A 570 -25.40 27.19 -11.28
C ALA A 570 -23.92 27.09 -10.85
N GLU A 571 -23.11 28.11 -11.13
CA GLU A 571 -21.67 28.17 -10.82
C GLU A 571 -21.39 29.01 -9.57
N LEU A 572 -22.43 29.62 -8.98
CA LEU A 572 -22.35 30.42 -7.76
C LEU A 572 -22.72 29.59 -6.55
N VAL A 573 -21.84 29.58 -5.56
CA VAL A 573 -22.07 28.91 -4.28
C VAL A 573 -21.92 29.92 -3.16
N ARG A 574 -22.92 30.01 -2.29
CA ARG A 574 -22.83 30.85 -1.09
C ARG A 574 -21.80 30.24 -0.13
N THR A 575 -20.93 31.08 0.39
CA THR A 575 -19.81 30.68 1.25
C THR A 575 -19.60 31.69 2.37
N PHE A 576 -18.96 31.24 3.44
CA PHE A 576 -18.55 32.11 4.52
C PHE A 576 -17.21 32.81 4.23
N ASP A 577 -17.12 34.06 4.66
CA ASP A 577 -15.88 34.76 5.00
C ASP A 577 -15.83 34.89 6.52
N LEU A 578 -15.05 34.01 7.16
CA LEU A 578 -14.94 33.90 8.61
C LEU A 578 -13.58 34.41 9.06
N LYS A 579 -13.58 35.37 9.98
CA LYS A 579 -12.40 35.80 10.73
C LYS A 579 -12.62 35.48 12.20
N ILE A 580 -11.70 34.75 12.81
CA ILE A 580 -11.84 34.24 14.17
C ILE A 580 -10.51 34.20 14.90
N THR A 581 -10.55 34.30 16.23
CA THR A 581 -9.38 34.10 17.08
C THR A 581 -9.34 32.64 17.54
N LEU A 582 -8.22 31.98 17.26
CA LEU A 582 -7.91 30.66 17.78
C LEU A 582 -7.05 30.79 19.02
N ALA A 583 -7.26 29.91 19.99
CA ALA A 583 -6.43 29.82 21.18
C ALA A 583 -5.98 28.38 21.40
N ASP A 584 -4.78 28.22 21.92
CA ASP A 584 -4.30 26.99 22.53
C ASP A 584 -3.77 27.28 23.94
N GLU A 585 -3.17 26.29 24.60
CA GLU A 585 -2.60 26.45 25.95
C GLU A 585 -1.44 27.46 26.00
N THR A 586 -0.91 27.85 24.84
CA THR A 586 0.34 28.62 24.71
C THR A 586 0.12 30.05 24.21
N ALA A 587 -0.78 30.28 23.25
CA ALA A 587 -0.95 31.56 22.56
C ALA A 587 -2.36 31.72 21.95
N LYS A 588 -2.63 32.94 21.46
CA LYS A 588 -3.84 33.28 20.70
C LYS A 588 -3.45 33.88 19.36
N VAL A 589 -4.11 33.47 18.28
CA VAL A 589 -3.80 33.91 16.91
C VAL A 589 -5.09 34.25 16.18
N LEU A 590 -5.07 35.39 15.46
CA LEU A 590 -6.17 35.81 14.60
C LEU A 590 -5.99 35.19 13.21
N VAL A 591 -7.02 34.51 12.73
CA VAL A 591 -6.98 33.78 11.46
C VAL A 591 -8.23 34.03 10.64
N TRP A 592 -8.17 33.71 9.36
CA TRP A 592 -9.31 33.74 8.46
C TRP A 592 -9.52 32.38 7.80
N CYS A 593 -10.76 32.08 7.44
CA CYS A 593 -11.10 30.88 6.68
C CYS A 593 -12.37 31.09 5.87
N THR A 594 -12.54 30.27 4.84
CA THR A 594 -13.65 30.44 3.87
C THR A 594 -14.17 29.10 3.38
N GLY A 595 -15.36 29.12 2.78
CA GLY A 595 -15.96 27.96 2.12
C GLY A 595 -16.22 26.78 3.05
N GLN A 596 -15.94 25.56 2.57
CA GLN A 596 -16.21 24.32 3.30
C GLN A 596 -15.55 24.27 4.69
N THR A 597 -14.33 24.80 4.82
CA THR A 597 -13.60 24.83 6.10
C THR A 597 -14.31 25.70 7.14
N ALA A 598 -14.91 26.80 6.72
CA ALA A 598 -15.70 27.66 7.60
C ALA A 598 -17.03 27.00 7.98
N THR A 599 -17.67 26.27 7.05
CA THR A 599 -18.85 25.43 7.34
C THR A 599 -18.52 24.32 8.35
N GLU A 600 -17.35 23.68 8.24
CA GLU A 600 -16.86 22.68 9.20
C GLU A 600 -16.59 23.28 10.59
N LEU A 601 -16.14 24.53 10.68
CA LEU A 601 -15.94 25.21 11.98
C LEU A 601 -17.25 25.69 12.59
N LEU A 602 -18.13 26.28 11.77
CA LEU A 602 -19.41 26.81 12.22
C LEU A 602 -20.45 25.70 12.42
N GLN A 603 -20.26 24.49 11.91
CA GLN A 603 -21.21 23.38 12.01
C GLN A 603 -22.61 23.69 11.42
N ILE A 604 -22.68 24.65 10.50
CA ILE A 604 -23.88 25.08 9.77
C ILE A 604 -23.49 25.48 8.35
N SER A 605 -24.36 25.22 7.36
CA SER A 605 -24.12 25.65 5.98
C SER A 605 -24.33 27.16 5.80
N ALA A 606 -23.72 27.75 4.76
CA ALA A 606 -23.84 29.17 4.49
C ALA A 606 -25.26 29.59 4.11
N ASP A 607 -26.01 28.70 3.46
CA ASP A 607 -27.42 28.93 3.11
C ASP A 607 -28.31 28.88 4.35
N GLU A 608 -28.16 27.85 5.20
CA GLU A 608 -28.94 27.76 6.45
C GLU A 608 -28.64 28.93 7.40
N PHE A 609 -27.38 29.35 7.50
CA PHE A 609 -27.01 30.51 8.33
C PHE A 609 -27.62 31.81 7.81
N TYR A 610 -27.70 31.98 6.49
CA TYR A 610 -28.30 33.17 5.88
C TYR A 610 -29.82 33.26 6.15
N GLU A 611 -30.50 32.12 6.23
CA GLU A 611 -31.93 32.05 6.56
C GLU A 611 -32.23 32.30 8.05
N LEU A 612 -31.21 32.30 8.93
CA LEU A 612 -31.40 32.61 10.35
C LEU A 612 -31.75 34.10 10.55
N PRO A 613 -32.59 34.44 11.55
CA PRO A 613 -32.79 35.82 11.97
C PRO A 613 -31.47 36.51 12.33
N GLU A 614 -31.35 37.81 12.06
CA GLU A 614 -30.12 38.59 12.36
C GLU A 614 -29.68 38.47 13.83
N GLU A 615 -30.63 38.38 14.77
CA GLU A 615 -30.36 38.16 16.19
C GLU A 615 -29.68 36.81 16.44
N GLU A 616 -30.12 35.75 15.76
CA GLU A 616 -29.55 34.41 15.88
C GLU A 616 -28.19 34.33 15.19
N GLN A 617 -27.98 35.01 14.06
CA GLN A 617 -26.67 35.08 13.38
C GLN A 617 -25.57 35.69 14.27
N ILE A 618 -25.93 36.63 15.14
CA ILE A 618 -24.99 37.26 16.09
C ILE A 618 -24.68 36.32 17.26
N ILE A 619 -25.70 35.62 17.77
CA ILE A 619 -25.59 34.74 18.94
C ILE A 619 -24.91 33.41 18.59
N TYR A 620 -25.19 32.85 17.41
CA TYR A 620 -24.79 31.51 17.01
C TYR A 620 -23.29 31.24 17.18
N PRO A 621 -22.34 32.08 16.72
CA PRO A 621 -20.93 31.72 16.87
C PRO A 621 -20.43 31.87 18.32
N SER A 622 -21.22 32.42 19.24
CA SER A 622 -20.95 32.37 20.68
C SER A 622 -21.32 31.03 21.32
N SER A 623 -22.20 30.22 20.70
CA SER A 623 -22.49 28.87 21.20
C SER A 623 -21.37 27.86 20.89
N LEU A 624 -20.47 28.19 19.97
CA LEU A 624 -19.31 27.37 19.59
C LEU A 624 -18.06 27.71 20.42
N GLU A 625 -18.20 28.53 21.46
CA GLU A 625 -17.10 28.90 22.34
C GLU A 625 -16.56 27.68 23.09
N ASN A 626 -15.23 27.57 23.18
CA ASN A 626 -14.51 26.45 23.79
C ASN A 626 -14.67 25.10 23.09
N GLU A 627 -15.31 25.04 21.92
CA GLU A 627 -15.25 23.85 21.08
C GLU A 627 -13.83 23.62 20.56
N ARG A 628 -13.43 22.34 20.55
CA ARG A 628 -12.07 21.91 20.22
C ARG A 628 -11.97 21.43 18.78
N PHE A 629 -10.95 21.91 18.08
CA PHE A 629 -10.72 21.62 16.68
C PHE A 629 -9.25 21.34 16.40
N MET A 630 -9.01 20.41 15.48
CA MET A 630 -7.71 20.21 14.87
C MET A 630 -7.73 20.96 13.54
N VAL A 631 -6.79 21.87 13.35
CA VAL A 631 -6.78 22.79 12.20
C VAL A 631 -5.45 22.75 11.47
N ALA A 632 -5.52 22.87 10.14
CA ALA A 632 -4.35 23.12 9.30
C ALA A 632 -4.24 24.62 9.04
N LEU A 633 -3.12 25.21 9.47
CA LEU A 633 -2.80 26.62 9.35
C LEU A 633 -1.69 26.84 8.32
N VAL A 634 -1.90 27.82 7.45
CA VAL A 634 -0.96 28.19 6.40
C VAL A 634 -0.70 29.68 6.45
N LYS A 635 0.56 30.08 6.26
CA LYS A 635 0.95 31.49 6.26
C LYS A 635 0.55 32.14 4.93
N SER A 636 -0.41 33.05 4.97
CA SER A 636 -0.78 33.87 3.82
C SER A 636 0.16 35.07 3.75
N CYS A 637 1.03 35.13 2.74
CA CYS A 637 1.89 36.29 2.55
C CYS A 637 1.04 37.45 1.97
N GLY A 638 0.75 38.45 2.81
CA GLY A 638 -0.05 39.62 2.45
C GLY A 638 0.65 40.53 1.44
N LYS A 639 0.55 40.20 0.15
CA LYS A 639 0.73 41.15 -0.95
C LYS A 639 -0.33 40.90 -2.03
N SER A 640 -1.41 41.68 -1.91
CA SER A 640 -2.33 42.14 -2.97
C SER A 640 -3.03 41.10 -3.86
N GLN A 641 -4.31 40.89 -3.58
CA GLN A 641 -5.39 40.85 -4.56
C GLN A 641 -6.41 41.87 -4.02
N ASP A 642 -6.37 43.16 -4.37
CA ASP A 642 -6.78 43.69 -5.67
C ASP A 642 -6.06 45.01 -6.01
N PHE A 643 -5.59 45.14 -7.26
CA PHE A 643 -5.28 46.44 -7.85
C PHE A 643 -6.35 46.78 -8.88
N CYS A 644 -7.31 47.61 -8.48
CA CYS A 644 -8.02 48.51 -9.39
C CYS A 644 -8.49 49.77 -8.64
N GLY A 645 -7.70 50.84 -8.74
CA GLY A 645 -8.11 52.25 -8.80
C GLY A 645 -9.07 52.84 -7.76
N LEU A 646 -8.50 53.75 -6.95
CA LEU A 646 -9.06 55.02 -6.48
C LEU A 646 -10.16 55.01 -5.39
N ASN A 647 -9.74 55.09 -4.12
CA ASN A 647 -9.96 56.30 -3.32
C ASN A 647 -9.25 56.22 -1.95
N ASP A 648 -8.68 57.35 -1.56
CA ASP A 648 -8.04 57.60 -0.29
C ASP A 648 -8.98 57.43 0.91
N ASN A 649 -8.35 57.00 2.02
CA ASN A 649 -8.76 57.03 3.43
C ASN A 649 -9.51 55.80 3.98
N LEU A 650 -8.82 55.12 4.91
CA LEU A 650 -9.21 54.00 5.80
C LEU A 650 -8.71 52.62 5.37
N ASN A 651 -7.42 52.34 5.51
CA ASN A 651 -6.93 50.96 5.63
C ASN A 651 -5.65 50.95 6.48
N LEU A 652 -5.84 50.85 7.81
CA LEU A 652 -4.79 50.52 8.78
C LEU A 652 -5.00 49.10 9.37
N GLU A 653 -5.94 48.31 8.84
CA GLU A 653 -6.35 47.00 9.41
C GLU A 653 -6.01 45.79 8.53
N THR A 654 -5.43 45.99 7.34
CA THR A 654 -5.14 44.89 6.41
C THR A 654 -3.89 44.06 6.79
N ASP A 655 -3.10 44.52 7.78
CA ASP A 655 -1.89 43.85 8.28
C ASP A 655 -2.16 42.80 9.39
N ALA A 656 -3.40 42.61 9.85
CA ALA A 656 -3.69 41.81 11.05
C ALA A 656 -3.92 40.31 10.81
N TYR A 657 -4.10 39.86 9.56
CA TYR A 657 -4.49 38.47 9.24
C TYR A 657 -3.41 37.76 8.42
N SER A 658 -2.40 37.19 9.07
CA SER A 658 -1.28 36.51 8.39
C SER A 658 -1.48 35.01 8.18
N TRP A 659 -2.58 34.43 8.66
CA TRP A 659 -2.81 32.99 8.71
C TRP A 659 -4.19 32.58 8.18
N GLU A 660 -4.21 31.59 7.29
CA GLU A 660 -5.39 30.97 6.70
C GLU A 660 -5.62 29.59 7.32
N ILE A 661 -6.86 29.27 7.73
CA ILE A 661 -7.26 27.89 8.03
C ILE A 661 -7.68 27.21 6.73
N THR A 662 -6.91 26.21 6.30
CA THR A 662 -7.20 25.47 5.08
C THR A 662 -8.12 24.29 5.31
N ARG A 663 -8.07 23.66 6.50
CA ARG A 663 -8.97 22.59 6.95
C ARG A 663 -9.19 22.59 8.46
N ALA A 664 -10.36 22.11 8.88
CA ALA A 664 -10.73 21.97 10.28
C ALA A 664 -11.44 20.63 10.53
N LEU A 665 -11.15 20.01 11.67
CA LEU A 665 -11.78 18.78 12.12
C LEU A 665 -12.17 18.95 13.59
N LYS A 666 -13.46 18.78 13.90
CA LYS A 666 -13.93 18.76 15.28
C LYS A 666 -13.41 17.50 15.98
N TYR A 667 -12.85 17.64 17.17
CA TYR A 667 -12.43 16.50 17.99
C TYR A 667 -12.94 16.67 19.42
N GLU A 668 -13.29 15.55 20.04
CA GLU A 668 -13.81 15.49 21.42
C GLU A 668 -12.68 15.43 22.47
#